data_AF-A0AAD8SQF6-F1
#
_entry.id   AF-A0AAD8SQF6-F1
#
_cell.length_a   1.000
_cell.length_b   1.000
_cell.length_c   1.000
_cell.angle_alpha   90.00
_cell.angle_beta   90.00
_cell.angle_gamma   90.00
#
_symmetry.space_group_name_H-M   'P 1'
#
loop_
_entity.id
_entity.type
_entity.pdbx_description
1 polymer ?
#
loop_
_entity_poly.entity_id
_entity_poly.type
_entity_poly.pdbx_seq_one_letter_code
_entity_poly.pdbx_strand_id
1 'polypeptide(L)'
;MCQLQPTYTSPTQSSQLFKTHEPSPPLGLSPTRPRIFAPTANSPPPPCSPSTMATALGSLPSASSSPTTAPSIPANATLGRHLARRLAEVGARDVFTVPGDFNLTLLDELEAEQPSGGGVRLVGCCNELNAAYAADGYARAGRGVGACAVTFTVGGLSAINAVAGAFSENLPLVCVVGGPNSNDYGSNRVLHHTIGLPDFSQELRCFQNVTCYQAVVNNLEDAHEQIDTAISTALKESKPVYISISCNLPSIPHPTFSRHPVPFFLSPRLSNQMSLEAAVEAAAAFLNKSVKPVLVGGPKMRVAKACKSFVEMADASGYPIAVMPSAKGLVPEHHSRFIGTYWGAVSTPFCAEIVESADAYLFAGPIFNDYSSVGYSLLIKKEKAIIVQPDRVVIGNGPAFGCILMKDFFHALASRLKKNTTAYENYSRIFVPQGEPISSDTGEPLRVNVLFKHVQTMLSGSSAVISETGDSWFNCQKLKLPEGCGYEFQMQYGSIGWSVGATLGYAQAAKDKRVISFIGDGSFQVTAQEVSTMIRWAQNNIIFLINNGGYTIEVEIHDGPYNIIKNWNYTGVVEAFHNGEGKCYTAKVRTEEELKKAIEASLGPNKDCLCFIEVIVHKDDTSKELLEWGSRVSAANSRPPNPQ
;
A
#
# COMPACT_ATOMS: atom_id res chain seq x y z
N MET A 1 -61.26 -23.48 -12.40
CA MET A 1 -60.71 -23.42 -13.77
C MET A 1 -60.27 -21.99 -14.05
N CYS A 2 -59.47 -21.82 -15.11
CA CYS A 2 -58.86 -20.58 -15.60
C CYS A 2 -59.60 -19.24 -15.46
N GLN A 3 -58.77 -18.20 -15.24
CA GLN A 3 -58.64 -16.96 -16.05
C GLN A 3 -59.22 -15.59 -15.59
N LEU A 4 -58.29 -14.62 -15.69
CA LEU A 4 -58.38 -13.23 -16.21
C LEU A 4 -58.70 -12.03 -15.28
N GLN A 5 -57.90 -10.98 -15.52
CA GLN A 5 -57.95 -9.58 -15.07
C GLN A 5 -59.27 -8.87 -15.50
N PRO A 6 -59.72 -7.75 -14.87
CA PRO A 6 -59.13 -6.39 -15.03
C PRO A 6 -59.21 -5.53 -13.73
N THR A 7 -58.94 -4.21 -13.62
CA THR A 7 -58.54 -3.12 -14.56
C THR A 7 -57.69 -2.05 -13.81
N TYR A 8 -56.98 -1.16 -14.51
CA TYR A 8 -56.47 0.13 -13.96
C TYR A 8 -57.56 1.21 -13.99
N THR A 9 -57.61 2.10 -12.98
CA THR A 9 -58.25 3.43 -13.07
C THR A 9 -57.48 4.47 -12.25
N SER A 10 -57.33 5.67 -12.81
CA SER A 10 -56.80 6.87 -12.15
C SER A 10 -57.93 7.75 -11.59
N PRO A 11 -57.63 8.66 -10.66
CA PRO A 11 -58.38 9.91 -10.58
C PRO A 11 -57.49 11.18 -10.66
N THR A 12 -58.05 12.18 -11.34
CA THR A 12 -57.80 13.62 -11.18
C THR A 12 -58.14 14.07 -9.74
N GLN A 13 -57.88 15.27 -9.22
CA GLN A 13 -57.62 16.63 -9.74
C GLN A 13 -56.92 17.41 -8.58
N SER A 14 -56.16 18.48 -8.79
CA SER A 14 -56.72 19.86 -8.82
C SER A 14 -55.57 20.89 -8.76
N SER A 15 -55.86 22.12 -9.20
CA SER A 15 -54.89 23.21 -9.37
C SER A 15 -55.03 24.32 -8.33
N GLN A 16 -53.92 24.93 -7.93
CA GLN A 16 -53.90 26.31 -7.41
C GLN A 16 -52.72 27.09 -8.00
N LEU A 17 -52.98 28.31 -8.47
CA LEU A 17 -51.96 29.24 -8.94
C LEU A 17 -51.32 29.98 -7.76
N PHE A 18 -50.01 30.22 -7.80
CA PHE A 18 -49.44 31.47 -7.28
C PHE A 18 -48.23 31.96 -8.08
N LYS A 19 -48.41 33.15 -8.66
CA LYS A 19 -47.45 34.22 -9.04
C LYS A 19 -46.00 33.84 -9.43
N THR A 20 -45.67 34.22 -10.67
CA THR A 20 -44.33 34.33 -11.25
C THR A 20 -43.45 35.36 -10.54
N HIS A 21 -42.20 35.00 -10.23
CA HIS A 21 -41.08 35.92 -10.05
C HIS A 21 -40.00 35.59 -11.10
N GLU A 22 -39.44 36.62 -11.75
CA GLU A 22 -38.38 36.48 -12.74
C GLU A 22 -37.02 36.14 -12.09
N PRO A 23 -36.23 35.21 -12.64
CA PRO A 23 -34.83 35.05 -12.28
C PRO A 23 -33.92 35.96 -13.13
N SER A 24 -32.97 36.62 -12.47
CA SER A 24 -31.92 37.41 -13.13
C SER A 24 -30.95 36.53 -13.94
N PRO A 25 -30.31 37.05 -15.01
CA PRO A 25 -29.44 36.25 -15.87
C PRO A 25 -28.09 35.90 -15.18
N PRO A 26 -27.53 34.70 -15.43
CA PRO A 26 -26.25 34.30 -14.87
C PRO A 26 -25.07 35.04 -15.53
N LEU A 27 -24.11 35.45 -14.70
CA LEU A 27 -22.84 36.05 -15.14
C LEU A 27 -22.00 35.02 -15.92
N GLY A 28 -21.55 35.40 -17.11
CA GLY A 28 -20.71 34.56 -17.95
C GLY A 28 -19.30 34.38 -17.38
N LEU A 29 -18.94 33.14 -17.05
CA LEU A 29 -17.56 32.77 -16.68
C LEU A 29 -16.77 32.36 -17.93
N SER A 30 -15.84 33.21 -18.35
CA SER A 30 -14.87 32.87 -19.39
C SER A 30 -13.70 32.07 -18.82
N PRO A 31 -13.33 30.90 -19.37
CA PRO A 31 -12.12 30.19 -18.95
C PRO A 31 -10.87 30.86 -19.53
N THR A 32 -10.10 31.53 -18.68
CA THR A 32 -8.78 32.09 -19.03
C THR A 32 -7.77 30.98 -19.28
N ARG A 33 -7.40 30.73 -20.55
CA ARG A 33 -6.24 29.90 -20.90
C ARG A 33 -4.94 30.61 -20.50
N PRO A 34 -3.95 29.93 -19.88
CA PRO A 34 -2.61 30.47 -19.74
C PRO A 34 -1.94 30.60 -21.12
N ARG A 35 -1.34 31.76 -21.41
CA ARG A 35 -0.51 31.94 -22.61
C ARG A 35 0.85 31.29 -22.38
N ILE A 36 1.22 30.35 -23.25
CA ILE A 36 2.58 29.82 -23.34
C ILE A 36 3.47 30.91 -23.94
N PHE A 37 4.59 31.21 -23.28
CA PHE A 37 5.64 32.07 -23.84
C PHE A 37 6.44 31.29 -24.89
N ALA A 38 6.46 31.77 -26.12
CA ALA A 38 7.39 31.30 -27.15
C ALA A 38 8.74 32.03 -27.00
N PRO A 39 9.88 31.34 -27.08
CA PRO A 39 11.19 31.98 -27.05
C PRO A 39 11.47 32.70 -28.37
N THR A 40 11.90 33.95 -28.29
CA THR A 40 12.31 34.77 -29.44
C THR A 40 13.67 34.32 -29.99
N ALA A 41 13.75 34.13 -31.30
CA ALA A 41 15.01 33.80 -31.98
C ALA A 41 16.01 34.97 -31.94
N ASN A 42 17.25 34.71 -31.52
CA ASN A 42 18.37 35.63 -31.66
C ASN A 42 19.21 35.25 -32.90
N SER A 43 19.54 36.24 -33.72
CA SER A 43 20.33 36.09 -34.94
C SER A 43 21.83 35.90 -34.63
N PRO A 44 22.58 35.14 -35.45
CA PRO A 44 24.03 35.02 -35.30
C PRO A 44 24.78 36.24 -35.89
N PRO A 45 25.95 36.62 -35.32
CA PRO A 45 26.82 37.65 -35.89
C PRO A 45 27.59 37.13 -37.13
N PRO A 46 28.09 38.03 -38.01
CA PRO A 46 28.69 37.67 -39.30
C PRO A 46 30.13 37.14 -39.19
N PRO A 47 30.61 36.39 -40.20
CA PRO A 47 31.95 35.82 -40.20
C PRO A 47 33.04 36.86 -40.52
N CYS A 48 34.13 36.85 -39.77
CA CYS A 48 35.38 37.52 -40.15
C CYS A 48 36.33 36.51 -40.81
N SER A 49 36.97 36.92 -41.89
CA SER A 49 37.94 36.14 -42.66
C SER A 49 39.22 36.98 -42.88
N PRO A 50 40.33 36.41 -43.40
CA PRO A 50 41.55 36.29 -42.61
C PRO A 50 42.56 37.42 -42.85
N SER A 51 43.42 37.67 -41.87
CA SER A 51 44.64 38.47 -42.05
C SER A 51 45.90 37.69 -41.71
N THR A 52 46.89 37.83 -42.59
CA THR A 52 48.17 37.13 -42.58
C THR A 52 49.19 37.86 -41.73
N MET A 53 49.82 37.16 -40.77
CA MET A 53 51.21 37.41 -40.41
C MET A 53 51.94 36.10 -40.18
N ALA A 54 53.15 36.01 -40.71
CA ALA A 54 53.97 34.81 -40.68
C ALA A 54 55.14 34.94 -39.69
N THR A 55 55.67 33.78 -39.31
CA THR A 55 57.03 33.55 -38.78
C THR A 55 57.48 34.27 -37.51
N ALA A 56 57.53 33.49 -36.41
CA ALA A 56 58.77 33.30 -35.66
C ALA A 56 58.82 31.85 -35.14
N LEU A 57 59.87 31.10 -35.47
CA LEU A 57 60.04 29.70 -35.05
C LEU A 57 60.56 29.61 -33.61
N GLY A 58 59.85 28.86 -32.77
CA GLY A 58 60.34 28.37 -31.47
C GLY A 58 60.03 26.89 -31.35
N SER A 59 61.06 26.04 -31.44
CA SER A 59 60.92 24.58 -31.43
C SER A 59 60.58 24.04 -30.04
N LEU A 60 59.35 23.55 -29.87
CA LEU A 60 58.95 22.70 -28.74
C LEU A 60 59.19 21.22 -29.11
N PRO A 61 59.64 20.38 -28.15
CA PRO A 61 59.95 18.99 -28.42
C PRO A 61 58.68 18.19 -28.76
N SER A 62 58.79 17.30 -29.75
CA SER A 62 57.73 16.38 -30.12
C SER A 62 57.49 15.36 -29.00
N ALA A 63 56.51 15.63 -28.14
CA ALA A 63 55.98 14.62 -27.23
C ALA A 63 55.38 13.50 -28.08
N SER A 64 55.98 12.31 -28.02
CA SER A 64 55.43 11.12 -28.64
C SER A 64 54.11 10.77 -27.95
N SER A 65 52.99 11.15 -28.55
CA SER A 65 51.66 10.71 -28.12
C SER A 65 51.51 9.22 -28.44
N SER A 66 52.04 8.37 -27.55
CA SER A 66 51.56 7.00 -27.41
C SER A 66 50.03 7.06 -27.31
N PRO A 67 49.27 6.37 -28.17
CA PRO A 67 47.81 6.43 -28.10
C PRO A 67 47.41 5.88 -26.74
N THR A 68 46.85 6.75 -25.89
CA THR A 68 46.28 6.34 -24.61
C THR A 68 45.14 5.39 -24.93
N THR A 69 45.38 4.09 -24.78
CA THR A 69 44.34 3.07 -24.97
C THR A 69 43.18 3.44 -24.07
N ALA A 70 42.03 3.75 -24.67
CA ALA A 70 40.81 4.02 -23.91
C ALA A 70 40.58 2.85 -22.95
N PRO A 71 40.26 3.11 -21.66
CA PRO A 71 40.11 2.04 -20.69
C PRO A 71 39.06 1.04 -21.19
N SER A 72 39.45 -0.23 -21.28
CA SER A 72 38.57 -1.29 -21.77
C SER A 72 37.35 -1.39 -20.86
N ILE A 73 36.17 -1.13 -21.43
CA ILE A 73 34.89 -1.23 -20.73
C ILE A 73 34.74 -2.69 -20.25
N PRO A 74 34.56 -2.94 -18.93
CA PRO A 74 34.32 -4.29 -18.43
C PRO A 74 33.08 -4.90 -19.05
N ALA A 75 33.10 -6.19 -19.42
CA ALA A 75 31.94 -6.85 -20.02
C ALA A 75 30.70 -6.89 -19.10
N ASN A 76 30.89 -6.73 -17.79
CA ASN A 76 29.83 -6.64 -16.77
C ASN A 76 29.46 -5.18 -16.39
N ALA A 77 29.91 -4.20 -17.17
CA ALA A 77 29.51 -2.80 -17.06
C ALA A 77 28.20 -2.56 -17.83
N THR A 78 27.13 -3.23 -17.43
CA THR A 78 25.85 -3.27 -18.15
C THR A 78 24.72 -2.56 -17.38
N LEU A 79 23.69 -2.14 -18.11
CA LEU A 79 22.52 -1.46 -17.54
C LEU A 79 21.74 -2.35 -16.57
N GLY A 80 21.54 -3.63 -16.92
CA GLY A 80 20.81 -4.56 -16.06
C GLY A 80 21.50 -4.80 -14.71
N ARG A 81 22.82 -5.00 -14.71
CA ARG A 81 23.61 -5.12 -13.46
C ARG A 81 23.63 -3.84 -12.66
N HIS A 82 23.67 -2.67 -13.31
CA HIS A 82 23.55 -1.39 -12.62
C HIS A 82 22.21 -1.28 -11.88
N LEU A 83 21.09 -1.65 -12.53
CA LEU A 83 19.77 -1.70 -11.89
C LEU A 83 19.73 -2.69 -10.73
N ALA A 84 20.28 -3.91 -10.88
CA ALA A 84 20.37 -4.89 -9.80
C ALA A 84 21.09 -4.32 -8.56
N ARG A 85 22.25 -3.69 -8.75
CA ARG A 85 23.01 -3.05 -7.66
C ARG A 85 22.18 -1.96 -6.98
N ARG A 86 21.50 -1.09 -7.74
CA ARG A 86 20.66 -0.01 -7.18
C ARG A 86 19.46 -0.53 -6.41
N LEU A 87 18.75 -1.54 -6.91
CA LEU A 87 17.63 -2.18 -6.20
C LEU A 87 18.10 -2.82 -4.88
N ALA A 88 19.19 -3.57 -4.92
CA ALA A 88 19.76 -4.21 -3.74
C ALA A 88 20.29 -3.21 -2.69
N GLU A 89 20.86 -2.09 -3.15
CA GLU A 89 21.35 -0.99 -2.31
C GLU A 89 20.22 -0.31 -1.53
N VAL A 90 19.06 -0.07 -2.16
CA VAL A 90 17.89 0.51 -1.48
C VAL A 90 17.05 -0.51 -0.70
N GLY A 91 17.45 -1.80 -0.73
CA GLY A 91 16.85 -2.87 0.07
C GLY A 91 15.87 -3.78 -0.67
N ALA A 92 15.59 -3.56 -1.95
CA ALA A 92 14.81 -4.47 -2.80
C ALA A 92 15.70 -5.66 -3.25
N ARG A 93 15.95 -6.59 -2.32
CA ARG A 93 16.83 -7.76 -2.57
C ARG A 93 16.14 -8.91 -3.31
N ASP A 94 14.82 -8.98 -3.24
CA ASP A 94 14.00 -9.84 -4.07
C ASP A 94 13.26 -8.99 -5.10
N VAL A 95 13.32 -9.39 -6.38
CA VAL A 95 12.54 -8.79 -7.46
C VAL A 95 11.54 -9.83 -7.94
N PHE A 96 10.26 -9.50 -7.91
CA PHE A 96 9.17 -10.41 -8.29
C PHE A 96 8.95 -10.34 -9.80
N THR A 97 9.12 -11.45 -10.52
CA THR A 97 9.26 -11.41 -11.98
C THR A 97 8.25 -12.25 -12.73
N VAL A 98 7.90 -11.81 -13.94
CA VAL A 98 7.25 -12.62 -14.96
C VAL A 98 8.01 -12.44 -16.28
N PRO A 99 8.53 -13.53 -16.88
CA PRO A 99 9.33 -13.45 -18.10
C PRO A 99 8.46 -13.19 -19.34
N GLY A 100 8.97 -12.35 -20.23
CA GLY A 100 8.47 -12.15 -21.58
C GLY A 100 9.58 -11.61 -22.47
N ASP A 101 9.47 -11.76 -23.79
CA ASP A 101 10.56 -11.48 -24.73
C ASP A 101 11.15 -10.06 -24.64
N PHE A 102 10.34 -9.04 -24.33
CA PHE A 102 10.83 -7.68 -24.07
C PHE A 102 11.66 -7.53 -22.77
N ASN A 103 11.64 -8.48 -21.83
CA ASN A 103 12.39 -8.41 -20.59
C ASN A 103 13.46 -9.50 -20.39
N LEU A 104 13.55 -10.54 -21.22
CA LEU A 104 14.48 -11.66 -20.99
C LEU A 104 15.94 -11.22 -20.78
N THR A 105 16.48 -10.40 -21.68
CA THR A 105 17.86 -9.86 -21.57
C THR A 105 18.08 -9.03 -20.29
N LEU A 106 17.02 -8.39 -19.77
CA LEU A 106 17.08 -7.70 -18.47
C LEU A 106 17.14 -8.71 -17.33
N LEU A 107 16.30 -9.74 -17.36
CA LEU A 107 16.29 -10.80 -16.36
C LEU A 107 17.64 -11.54 -16.30
N ASP A 108 18.26 -11.83 -17.44
CA ASP A 108 19.60 -12.44 -17.51
C ASP A 108 20.66 -11.60 -16.79
N GLU A 109 20.66 -10.27 -16.98
CA GLU A 109 21.62 -9.36 -16.33
C GLU A 109 21.31 -9.13 -14.84
N LEU A 110 20.04 -9.20 -14.42
CA LEU A 110 19.66 -9.17 -13.01
C LEU A 110 20.10 -10.46 -12.30
N GLU A 111 19.84 -11.63 -12.91
CA GLU A 111 20.20 -12.95 -12.39
C GLU A 111 21.73 -13.14 -12.37
N ALA A 112 22.46 -12.54 -13.31
CA ALA A 112 23.91 -12.59 -13.32
C ALA A 112 24.60 -11.69 -12.27
N GLU A 113 23.83 -10.87 -11.54
CA GLU A 113 24.28 -10.03 -10.42
C GLU A 113 23.67 -10.50 -9.09
N GLN A 114 24.00 -11.74 -8.72
CA GLN A 114 23.45 -12.42 -7.53
C GLN A 114 23.67 -11.67 -6.20
N PRO A 115 22.92 -11.99 -5.12
CA PRO A 115 23.04 -11.31 -3.82
C PRO A 115 24.42 -11.43 -3.17
N SER A 116 25.17 -12.50 -3.46
CA SER A 116 26.57 -12.69 -3.03
C SER A 116 27.54 -11.69 -3.65
N GLY A 117 27.22 -11.18 -4.85
CA GLY A 117 27.91 -10.06 -5.51
C GLY A 117 27.34 -8.68 -5.16
N GLY A 118 26.33 -8.61 -4.28
CA GLY A 118 25.68 -7.37 -3.86
C GLY A 118 24.46 -6.95 -4.68
N GLY A 119 23.96 -7.77 -5.60
CA GLY A 119 22.72 -7.51 -6.34
C GLY A 119 21.50 -8.24 -5.76
N VAL A 120 20.64 -8.74 -6.65
CA VAL A 120 19.26 -9.18 -6.34
C VAL A 120 19.02 -10.67 -6.59
N ARG A 121 17.87 -11.17 -6.14
CA ARG A 121 17.37 -12.52 -6.39
C ARG A 121 16.04 -12.44 -7.12
N LEU A 122 15.86 -13.20 -8.18
CA LEU A 122 14.62 -13.21 -8.95
C LEU A 122 13.60 -14.20 -8.35
N VAL A 123 12.41 -13.70 -8.05
CA VAL A 123 11.27 -14.47 -7.54
C VAL A 123 10.23 -14.56 -8.66
N GLY A 124 10.39 -15.55 -9.54
CA GLY A 124 9.42 -15.78 -10.63
C GLY A 124 8.04 -16.15 -10.09
N CYS A 125 7.02 -15.37 -10.44
CA CYS A 125 5.63 -15.47 -9.98
C CYS A 125 4.70 -16.05 -11.07
N CYS A 126 3.45 -16.37 -10.71
CA CYS A 126 2.51 -16.97 -11.65
C CYS A 126 1.89 -15.98 -12.65
N ASN A 127 1.70 -14.72 -12.27
CA ASN A 127 1.27 -13.63 -13.15
C ASN A 127 1.71 -12.26 -12.59
N GLU A 128 1.52 -11.21 -13.36
CA GLU A 128 2.07 -9.87 -13.09
C GLU A 128 1.32 -9.14 -11.97
N LEU A 129 0.01 -9.36 -11.85
CA LEU A 129 -0.79 -8.87 -10.73
C LEU A 129 -0.24 -9.41 -9.40
N ASN A 130 0.00 -10.72 -9.33
CA ASN A 130 0.55 -11.38 -8.15
C ASN A 130 2.01 -10.96 -7.89
N ALA A 131 2.84 -10.82 -8.93
CA ALA A 131 4.21 -10.33 -8.80
C ALA A 131 4.25 -8.92 -8.19
N ALA A 132 3.35 -8.03 -8.64
CA ALA A 132 3.24 -6.69 -8.10
C ALA A 132 2.60 -6.66 -6.69
N TYR A 133 1.67 -7.56 -6.35
CA TYR A 133 1.19 -7.73 -4.97
C TYR A 133 2.25 -8.31 -4.03
N ALA A 134 3.15 -9.16 -4.53
CA ALA A 134 4.30 -9.63 -3.77
C ALA A 134 5.32 -8.50 -3.56
N ALA A 135 5.53 -7.62 -4.54
CA ALA A 135 6.29 -6.39 -4.33
C ALA A 135 5.63 -5.44 -3.30
N ASP A 136 4.30 -5.29 -3.29
CA ASP A 136 3.55 -4.55 -2.25
C ASP A 136 3.77 -5.17 -0.85
N GLY A 137 3.61 -6.48 -0.71
CA GLY A 137 3.87 -7.20 0.55
C GLY A 137 5.31 -7.07 1.05
N TYR A 138 6.28 -7.08 0.12
CA TYR A 138 7.69 -6.89 0.44
C TYR A 138 7.98 -5.45 0.91
N ALA A 139 7.35 -4.45 0.29
CA ALA A 139 7.49 -3.03 0.67
C ALA A 139 6.94 -2.71 2.07
N ARG A 140 5.96 -3.50 2.55
CA ARG A 140 5.37 -3.36 3.90
C ARG A 140 6.31 -3.83 5.01
N ALA A 141 7.11 -4.85 4.74
CA ALA A 141 7.95 -5.48 5.74
C ALA A 141 9.19 -4.62 6.11
N GLY A 142 9.20 -4.09 7.33
CA GLY A 142 10.39 -3.55 8.00
C GLY A 142 11.02 -2.32 7.35
N ARG A 143 11.89 -2.53 6.36
CA ARG A 143 12.63 -1.48 5.61
C ARG A 143 12.28 -1.45 4.12
N GLY A 144 11.32 -2.26 3.69
CA GLY A 144 11.18 -2.70 2.30
C GLY A 144 11.01 -1.60 1.26
N VAL A 145 11.68 -1.80 0.13
CA VAL A 145 11.28 -1.29 -1.18
C VAL A 145 10.79 -2.51 -1.97
N GLY A 146 9.59 -2.45 -2.52
CA GLY A 146 9.09 -3.50 -3.41
C GLY A 146 9.71 -3.34 -4.80
N ALA A 147 9.99 -4.44 -5.50
CA ALA A 147 10.37 -4.38 -6.91
C ALA A 147 9.74 -5.52 -7.69
N CYS A 148 9.19 -5.23 -8.87
CA CYS A 148 8.73 -6.24 -9.81
C CYS A 148 9.26 -5.95 -11.22
N ALA A 149 9.44 -7.01 -12.03
CA ALA A 149 9.88 -6.91 -13.42
C ALA A 149 8.98 -7.75 -14.34
N VAL A 150 8.31 -7.09 -15.30
CA VAL A 150 7.29 -7.70 -16.17
C VAL A 150 7.50 -7.32 -17.64
N THR A 151 6.73 -7.90 -18.57
CA THR A 151 6.84 -7.62 -20.01
C THR A 151 5.91 -6.48 -20.47
N PHE A 152 6.21 -5.90 -21.63
CA PHE A 152 5.54 -4.69 -22.15
C PHE A 152 4.03 -4.85 -22.33
N THR A 153 3.28 -3.85 -21.89
CA THR A 153 1.83 -3.68 -22.05
C THR A 153 0.99 -4.81 -21.47
N VAL A 154 1.05 -6.04 -21.98
CA VAL A 154 0.24 -7.16 -21.44
C VAL A 154 0.60 -7.45 -19.98
N GLY A 155 1.88 -7.37 -19.63
CA GLY A 155 2.34 -7.57 -18.27
C GLY A 155 2.15 -6.34 -17.39
N GLY A 156 2.57 -5.16 -17.87
CA GLY A 156 2.41 -3.91 -17.12
C GLY A 156 0.96 -3.55 -16.83
N LEU A 157 0.02 -3.75 -17.77
CA LEU A 157 -1.42 -3.50 -17.55
C LEU A 157 -2.09 -4.53 -16.62
N SER A 158 -1.46 -5.69 -16.38
CA SER A 158 -1.86 -6.65 -15.34
C SER A 158 -1.30 -6.22 -13.96
N ALA A 159 -0.03 -5.83 -13.91
CA ALA A 159 0.62 -5.29 -12.70
C ALA A 159 0.03 -3.95 -12.21
N ILE A 160 -0.51 -3.11 -13.10
CA ILE A 160 -0.91 -1.72 -12.79
C ILE A 160 -1.94 -1.63 -11.65
N ASN A 161 -2.80 -2.63 -11.49
CA ASN A 161 -3.80 -2.69 -10.41
C ASN A 161 -3.11 -2.75 -9.04
N ALA A 162 -2.13 -3.63 -8.86
CA ALA A 162 -1.34 -3.72 -7.63
C ALA A 162 -0.44 -2.48 -7.43
N VAL A 163 0.05 -1.87 -8.51
CA VAL A 163 0.81 -0.61 -8.44
C VAL A 163 -0.07 0.55 -7.95
N ALA A 164 -1.33 0.64 -8.39
CA ALA A 164 -2.30 1.59 -7.87
C ALA A 164 -2.64 1.32 -6.38
N GLY A 165 -2.64 0.06 -5.96
CA GLY A 165 -2.69 -0.34 -4.55
C GLY A 165 -1.50 0.19 -3.75
N ALA A 166 -0.27 -0.05 -4.21
CA ALA A 166 0.94 0.47 -3.58
C ALA A 166 0.96 2.02 -3.52
N PHE A 167 0.43 2.70 -4.54
CA PHE A 167 0.25 4.15 -4.53
C PHE A 167 -0.71 4.58 -3.43
N SER A 168 -1.87 3.93 -3.33
CA SER A 168 -2.92 4.22 -2.35
C SER A 168 -2.44 4.01 -0.91
N GLU A 169 -1.66 2.96 -0.68
CA GLU A 169 -1.14 2.52 0.62
C GLU A 169 0.18 3.21 1.03
N ASN A 170 0.72 4.06 0.15
CA ASN A 170 1.95 4.83 0.33
C ASN A 170 3.19 3.94 0.51
N LEU A 171 3.39 3.01 -0.44
CA LEU A 171 4.52 2.09 -0.48
C LEU A 171 5.53 2.48 -1.57
N PRO A 172 6.84 2.47 -1.28
CA PRO A 172 7.87 2.60 -2.31
C PRO A 172 7.99 1.29 -3.10
N LEU A 173 7.55 1.29 -4.35
CA LEU A 173 7.57 0.12 -5.24
C LEU A 173 8.13 0.50 -6.61
N VAL A 174 9.14 -0.23 -7.09
CA VAL A 174 9.74 -0.03 -8.41
C VAL A 174 9.15 -1.04 -9.38
N CYS A 175 8.26 -0.59 -10.27
CA CYS A 175 7.70 -1.40 -11.33
C CYS A 175 8.57 -1.24 -12.58
N VAL A 176 9.32 -2.30 -12.92
CA VAL A 176 10.17 -2.34 -14.11
C VAL A 176 9.44 -3.10 -15.21
N VAL A 177 9.44 -2.55 -16.42
CA VAL A 177 8.80 -3.17 -17.58
C VAL A 177 9.81 -3.26 -18.72
N GLY A 178 10.00 -4.45 -19.27
CA GLY A 178 10.74 -4.60 -20.52
C GLY A 178 10.00 -3.89 -21.63
N GLY A 179 10.68 -3.01 -22.36
CA GLY A 179 10.08 -2.14 -23.39
C GLY A 179 10.50 -2.51 -24.82
N PRO A 180 9.86 -1.91 -25.84
CA PRO A 180 10.22 -2.06 -27.25
C PRO A 180 11.70 -1.82 -27.53
N ASN A 181 12.20 -2.42 -28.61
CA ASN A 181 13.55 -2.17 -29.09
C ASN A 181 13.74 -0.67 -29.35
N SER A 182 14.87 -0.10 -28.91
CA SER A 182 15.15 1.34 -29.02
C SER A 182 15.10 1.84 -30.48
N ASN A 183 15.32 0.97 -31.47
CA ASN A 183 15.25 1.28 -32.89
C ASN A 183 13.82 1.39 -33.47
N ASP A 184 12.79 0.90 -32.77
CA ASP A 184 11.40 0.95 -33.26
C ASP A 184 10.71 2.28 -32.90
N TYR A 185 11.24 3.05 -31.95
CA TYR A 185 10.70 4.38 -31.61
C TYR A 185 10.80 5.32 -32.81
N GLY A 186 9.65 5.86 -33.24
CA GLY A 186 9.55 6.72 -34.43
C GLY A 186 9.56 5.99 -35.78
N SER A 187 9.59 4.66 -35.81
CA SER A 187 9.73 3.89 -37.05
C SER A 187 8.41 3.53 -37.75
N ASN A 188 7.26 4.03 -37.27
CA ASN A 188 5.90 3.63 -37.68
C ASN A 188 5.60 2.11 -37.63
N ARG A 189 6.42 1.33 -36.92
CA ARG A 189 6.20 -0.12 -36.78
C ARG A 189 5.13 -0.40 -35.74
N VAL A 190 4.28 -1.37 -36.05
CA VAL A 190 3.34 -1.97 -35.09
C VAL A 190 4.02 -3.20 -34.51
N LEU A 191 4.00 -3.34 -33.19
CA LEU A 191 4.63 -4.46 -32.48
C LEU A 191 3.57 -5.36 -31.84
N HIS A 192 3.93 -6.63 -31.63
CA HIS A 192 3.16 -7.52 -30.77
C HIS A 192 3.10 -6.96 -29.32
N HIS A 193 2.17 -7.46 -28.52
CA HIS A 193 1.81 -6.90 -27.21
C HIS A 193 1.30 -5.44 -27.21
N THR A 194 1.25 -4.72 -28.35
CA THR A 194 0.57 -3.41 -28.44
C THR A 194 -0.90 -3.53 -28.84
N ILE A 195 -1.67 -2.44 -28.78
CA ILE A 195 -3.05 -2.40 -29.30
C ILE A 195 -3.15 -2.35 -30.84
N GLY A 196 -2.04 -2.60 -31.55
CA GLY A 196 -1.99 -2.56 -33.02
C GLY A 196 -1.66 -1.18 -33.59
N LEU A 197 -1.17 -0.24 -32.78
CA LEU A 197 -0.78 1.12 -33.20
C LEU A 197 0.73 1.36 -32.99
N PRO A 198 1.38 2.19 -33.83
CA PRO A 198 2.78 2.59 -33.66
C PRO A 198 2.97 3.67 -32.57
N ASP A 199 2.35 3.48 -31.41
CA ASP A 199 2.42 4.36 -30.24
C ASP A 199 2.79 3.57 -28.99
N PHE A 200 4.09 3.60 -28.66
CA PHE A 200 4.62 2.91 -27.48
C PHE A 200 4.48 3.70 -26.19
N SER A 201 3.85 4.88 -26.20
CA SER A 201 3.53 5.64 -24.99
C SER A 201 2.17 5.24 -24.36
N GLN A 202 1.46 4.28 -24.96
CA GLN A 202 0.17 3.77 -24.47
C GLN A 202 0.20 3.32 -23.00
N GLU A 203 1.18 2.50 -22.61
CA GLU A 203 1.30 1.95 -21.25
C GLU A 203 1.74 3.03 -20.27
N LEU A 204 2.75 3.83 -20.65
CA LEU A 204 3.23 4.97 -19.89
C LEU A 204 2.08 5.89 -19.44
N ARG A 205 1.15 6.22 -20.35
CA ARG A 205 -0.02 7.05 -20.05
C ARG A 205 -0.97 6.42 -19.02
N CYS A 206 -1.08 5.09 -18.96
CA CYS A 206 -1.84 4.41 -17.92
C CYS A 206 -1.15 4.58 -16.55
N PHE A 207 0.17 4.38 -16.49
CA PHE A 207 0.95 4.46 -15.25
C PHE A 207 1.07 5.87 -14.66
N GLN A 208 0.97 6.92 -15.48
CA GLN A 208 1.10 8.34 -15.07
C GLN A 208 0.23 8.74 -13.87
N ASN A 209 -0.99 8.20 -13.75
CA ASN A 209 -1.91 8.55 -12.66
C ASN A 209 -1.74 7.72 -11.38
N VAL A 210 -0.92 6.67 -11.42
CA VAL A 210 -0.76 5.68 -10.32
C VAL A 210 0.70 5.50 -9.91
N THR A 211 1.61 6.36 -10.37
CA THR A 211 3.02 6.38 -10.00
C THR A 211 3.51 7.82 -9.81
N CYS A 212 4.48 8.05 -8.94
CA CYS A 212 5.02 9.37 -8.64
C CYS A 212 6.11 9.85 -9.62
N TYR A 213 6.67 8.95 -10.41
CA TYR A 213 7.64 9.21 -11.47
C TYR A 213 7.62 8.08 -12.50
N GLN A 214 7.95 8.41 -13.75
CA GLN A 214 8.04 7.45 -14.84
C GLN A 214 9.33 7.68 -15.64
N ALA A 215 10.11 6.62 -15.87
CA ALA A 215 11.30 6.61 -16.71
C ALA A 215 11.08 5.76 -17.97
N VAL A 216 11.69 6.14 -19.09
CA VAL A 216 11.68 5.39 -20.35
C VAL A 216 13.11 5.35 -20.90
N VAL A 217 13.82 4.28 -20.54
CA VAL A 217 15.23 4.09 -20.84
C VAL A 217 15.37 3.47 -22.24
N ASN A 218 15.55 4.35 -23.23
CA ASN A 218 15.81 4.00 -24.64
C ASN A 218 17.22 4.43 -25.12
N ASN A 219 18.05 5.00 -24.25
CA ASN A 219 19.44 5.37 -24.46
C ASN A 219 20.27 4.97 -23.22
N LEU A 220 21.56 4.67 -23.39
CA LEU A 220 22.47 4.24 -22.32
C LEU A 220 23.20 5.40 -21.62
N GLU A 221 23.35 6.54 -22.30
CA GLU A 221 24.10 7.70 -21.80
C GLU A 221 23.48 8.26 -20.51
N ASP A 222 22.16 8.44 -20.49
CA ASP A 222 21.37 9.03 -19.40
C ASP A 222 20.61 7.99 -18.54
N ALA A 223 20.62 6.70 -18.92
CA ALA A 223 19.90 5.62 -18.25
C ALA A 223 20.09 5.58 -16.71
N HIS A 224 21.33 5.80 -16.27
CA HIS A 224 21.69 5.84 -14.85
C HIS A 224 20.98 6.97 -14.08
N GLU A 225 20.91 8.17 -14.68
CA GLU A 225 20.23 9.33 -14.09
C GLU A 225 18.71 9.11 -14.03
N GLN A 226 18.12 8.52 -15.07
CA GLN A 226 16.70 8.18 -15.09
C GLN A 226 16.34 7.16 -13.98
N ILE A 227 17.14 6.10 -13.82
CA ILE A 227 16.95 5.06 -12.80
C ILE A 227 17.13 5.64 -11.39
N ASP A 228 18.22 6.38 -11.15
CA ASP A 228 18.50 7.00 -9.85
C ASP A 228 17.42 8.02 -9.47
N THR A 229 16.93 8.80 -10.44
CA THR A 229 15.83 9.76 -10.24
C THR A 229 14.54 9.03 -9.87
N ALA A 230 14.16 7.97 -10.61
CA ALA A 230 12.99 7.17 -10.33
C ALA A 230 13.04 6.55 -8.92
N ILE A 231 14.11 5.81 -8.61
CA ILE A 231 14.29 5.17 -7.29
C ILE A 231 14.30 6.22 -6.16
N SER A 232 14.96 7.37 -6.37
CA SER A 232 15.00 8.42 -5.35
C SER A 232 13.63 9.04 -5.10
N THR A 233 12.81 9.18 -6.13
CA THR A 233 11.46 9.75 -6.03
C THR A 233 10.51 8.78 -5.33
N ALA A 234 10.59 7.49 -5.67
CA ALA A 234 9.83 6.42 -5.01
C ALA A 234 10.05 6.44 -3.48
N LEU A 235 11.30 6.57 -3.06
CA LEU A 235 11.71 6.62 -1.65
C LEU A 235 11.33 7.94 -0.95
N LYS A 236 11.50 9.09 -1.62
CA LYS A 236 11.18 10.43 -1.08
C LYS A 236 9.69 10.58 -0.80
N GLU A 237 8.85 10.10 -1.71
CA GLU A 237 7.39 10.23 -1.61
C GLU A 237 6.71 9.03 -0.95
N SER A 238 7.43 7.90 -0.78
CA SER A 238 6.84 6.60 -0.41
C SER A 238 5.69 6.23 -1.35
N LYS A 239 6.02 6.16 -2.64
CA LYS A 239 5.08 5.91 -3.74
C LYS A 239 5.74 5.03 -4.80
N PRO A 240 4.96 4.35 -5.64
CA PRO A 240 5.51 3.56 -6.73
C PRO A 240 6.03 4.43 -7.88
N VAL A 241 6.93 3.84 -8.67
CA VAL A 241 7.47 4.39 -9.92
C VAL A 241 7.46 3.35 -11.03
N TYR A 242 7.38 3.83 -12.27
CA TYR A 242 7.45 3.02 -13.48
C TYR A 242 8.79 3.23 -14.18
N ILE A 243 9.45 2.16 -14.62
CA ILE A 243 10.69 2.21 -15.41
C ILE A 243 10.54 1.28 -16.60
N SER A 244 10.37 1.83 -17.81
CA SER A 244 10.48 1.06 -19.05
C SER A 244 11.94 0.97 -19.49
N ILE A 245 12.41 -0.21 -19.93
CA ILE A 245 13.78 -0.40 -20.43
C ILE A 245 13.73 -1.14 -21.78
N SER A 246 14.20 -0.50 -22.85
CA SER A 246 14.23 -1.10 -24.19
C SER A 246 15.00 -2.43 -24.21
N CYS A 247 14.37 -3.49 -24.73
CA CYS A 247 14.83 -4.88 -24.61
C CYS A 247 16.25 -5.18 -25.14
N ASN A 248 16.77 -4.35 -26.05
CA ASN A 248 18.08 -4.50 -26.67
C ASN A 248 19.23 -3.76 -25.94
N LEU A 249 18.94 -3.10 -24.82
CA LEU A 249 19.89 -2.31 -24.04
C LEU A 249 20.52 -2.99 -22.80
N PRO A 250 19.84 -3.89 -22.05
CA PRO A 250 20.27 -4.28 -20.71
C PRO A 250 21.71 -4.82 -20.59
N SER A 251 22.18 -5.58 -21.60
CA SER A 251 23.46 -6.28 -21.62
C SER A 251 24.57 -5.57 -22.41
N ILE A 252 24.33 -4.39 -22.99
CA ILE A 252 25.37 -3.65 -23.72
C ILE A 252 26.39 -3.09 -22.69
N PRO A 253 27.70 -3.39 -22.82
CA PRO A 253 28.73 -2.79 -21.97
C PRO A 253 28.86 -1.28 -22.26
N HIS A 254 28.82 -0.45 -21.21
CA HIS A 254 28.89 1.01 -21.34
C HIS A 254 29.84 1.65 -20.30
N PRO A 255 30.58 2.73 -20.64
CA PRO A 255 31.44 3.44 -19.67
C PRO A 255 30.71 3.88 -18.41
N THR A 256 29.46 4.33 -18.55
CA THR A 256 28.57 4.78 -17.47
C THR A 256 28.44 3.77 -16.31
N PHE A 257 28.39 2.47 -16.61
CA PHE A 257 28.20 1.41 -15.61
C PHE A 257 29.51 0.73 -15.19
N SER A 258 30.67 1.23 -15.66
CA SER A 258 32.00 0.65 -15.39
C SER A 258 32.52 0.92 -13.99
N ARG A 259 31.84 1.79 -13.22
CA ARG A 259 32.12 2.07 -11.81
C ARG A 259 30.98 1.55 -10.94
N HIS A 260 31.28 1.21 -9.70
CA HIS A 260 30.22 1.04 -8.71
C HIS A 260 29.41 2.35 -8.60
N PRO A 261 28.08 2.27 -8.47
CA PRO A 261 27.26 3.46 -8.29
C PRO A 261 27.73 4.28 -7.08
N VAL A 262 27.64 5.61 -7.14
CA VAL A 262 27.91 6.47 -5.97
C VAL A 262 26.89 6.10 -4.88
N PRO A 263 27.30 5.85 -3.61
CA PRO A 263 26.41 5.41 -2.55
C PRO A 263 25.13 6.23 -2.46
N PHE A 264 23.99 5.55 -2.48
CA PHE A 264 22.69 6.18 -2.65
C PHE A 264 22.33 7.07 -1.45
N PHE A 265 22.38 8.38 -1.66
CA PHE A 265 22.15 9.37 -0.61
C PHE A 265 20.87 10.15 -0.82
N LEU A 266 19.92 9.99 0.09
CA LEU A 266 18.74 10.83 0.19
C LEU A 266 18.97 11.94 1.21
N SER A 267 19.06 13.18 0.74
CA SER A 267 19.12 14.36 1.60
C SER A 267 17.95 14.35 2.59
N PRO A 268 18.19 14.41 3.91
CA PRO A 268 17.12 14.40 4.89
C PRO A 268 16.26 15.66 4.76
N ARG A 269 14.93 15.50 4.79
CA ARG A 269 14.03 16.63 5.04
C ARG A 269 14.26 17.13 6.48
N LEU A 270 14.14 18.44 6.69
CA LEU A 270 14.26 19.10 7.99
C LEU A 270 13.02 19.96 8.24
N SER A 271 12.59 20.04 9.50
CA SER A 271 11.55 20.98 9.90
C SER A 271 12.06 22.42 9.87
N ASN A 272 11.21 23.37 9.44
CA ASN A 272 11.46 24.79 9.66
C ASN A 272 11.27 25.11 11.15
N GLN A 273 12.34 25.52 11.84
CA GLN A 273 12.32 25.66 13.29
C GLN A 273 11.32 26.71 13.81
N MET A 274 11.11 27.81 13.07
CA MET A 274 10.14 28.84 13.45
C MET A 274 8.69 28.34 13.31
N SER A 275 8.39 27.65 12.21
CA SER A 275 7.10 27.00 11.99
C SER A 275 6.82 25.92 13.04
N LEU A 276 7.83 25.10 13.36
CA LEU A 276 7.77 24.06 14.39
C LEU A 276 7.45 24.63 15.78
N GLU A 277 8.19 25.63 16.25
CA GLU A 277 7.93 26.23 17.57
C GLU A 277 6.54 26.87 17.64
N ALA A 278 6.13 27.62 16.61
CA ALA A 278 4.80 28.24 16.57
C ALA A 278 3.65 27.20 16.55
N ALA A 279 3.82 26.10 15.81
CA ALA A 279 2.85 25.00 15.80
C ALA A 279 2.78 24.29 17.16
N VAL A 280 3.93 24.06 17.80
CA VAL A 280 4.05 23.41 19.11
C VAL A 280 3.44 24.28 20.21
N GLU A 281 3.71 25.58 20.22
CA GLU A 281 3.10 26.54 21.14
C GLU A 281 1.57 26.56 21.01
N ALA A 282 1.06 26.70 19.79
CA ALA A 282 -0.38 26.70 19.52
C ALA A 282 -1.05 25.37 19.92
N ALA A 283 -0.41 24.23 19.61
CA ALA A 283 -0.93 22.90 19.95
C ALA A 283 -0.90 22.64 21.47
N ALA A 284 0.18 23.04 22.15
CA ALA A 284 0.29 22.94 23.60
C ALA A 284 -0.73 23.83 24.29
N ALA A 285 -0.96 25.07 23.82
CA ALA A 285 -1.98 25.96 24.36
C ALA A 285 -3.41 25.38 24.19
N PHE A 286 -3.67 24.74 23.04
CA PHE A 286 -4.96 24.08 22.76
C PHE A 286 -5.19 22.86 23.66
N LEU A 287 -4.21 21.95 23.74
CA LEU A 287 -4.32 20.70 24.49
C LEU A 287 -4.21 20.91 26.01
N ASN A 288 -3.37 21.82 26.50
CA ASN A 288 -3.25 22.09 27.94
C ASN A 288 -4.47 22.83 28.53
N LYS A 289 -5.37 23.34 27.68
CA LYS A 289 -6.65 23.96 28.09
C LYS A 289 -7.80 22.94 28.11
N SER A 290 -7.66 21.79 27.45
CA SER A 290 -8.73 20.79 27.37
C SER A 290 -8.81 19.91 28.62
N VAL A 291 -10.03 19.46 28.93
CA VAL A 291 -10.35 18.62 30.09
C VAL A 291 -10.18 17.15 29.74
N LYS A 292 -10.56 16.73 28.52
CA LYS A 292 -10.56 15.34 28.05
C LYS A 292 -9.87 15.21 26.67
N PRO A 293 -8.56 15.51 26.56
CA PRO A 293 -7.81 15.28 25.33
C PRO A 293 -7.62 13.78 25.03
N VAL A 294 -7.59 13.43 23.75
CA VAL A 294 -7.30 12.07 23.26
C VAL A 294 -6.30 12.08 22.09
N LEU A 295 -5.55 10.99 21.91
CA LEU A 295 -4.63 10.81 20.77
C LEU A 295 -5.16 9.69 19.86
N VAL A 296 -5.17 9.91 18.55
CA VAL A 296 -5.59 8.90 17.56
C VAL A 296 -4.52 8.74 16.48
N GLY A 297 -3.87 7.58 16.44
CA GLY A 297 -2.86 7.22 15.44
C GLY A 297 -3.49 6.87 14.09
N GLY A 298 -2.98 7.42 13.00
CA GLY A 298 -3.43 7.17 11.62
C GLY A 298 -2.34 6.54 10.74
N PRO A 299 -2.71 5.98 9.57
CA PRO A 299 -1.80 5.16 8.75
C PRO A 299 -0.55 5.92 8.28
N LYS A 300 -0.63 7.25 8.11
CA LYS A 300 0.52 8.05 7.65
C LYS A 300 1.62 8.23 8.70
N MET A 301 1.46 7.74 9.93
CA MET A 301 2.58 7.63 10.89
C MET A 301 3.70 6.73 10.36
N ARG A 302 3.37 5.70 9.54
CA ARG A 302 4.33 4.80 8.89
C ARG A 302 5.30 5.57 8.00
N VAL A 303 4.79 6.29 7.01
CA VAL A 303 5.62 7.08 6.07
C VAL A 303 6.34 8.23 6.75
N ALA A 304 5.74 8.84 7.78
CA ALA A 304 6.37 9.89 8.57
C ALA A 304 7.44 9.38 9.56
N LYS A 305 7.57 8.05 9.73
CA LYS A 305 8.46 7.39 10.70
C LYS A 305 8.26 7.93 12.13
N ALA A 306 7.00 8.21 12.48
CA ALA A 306 6.63 9.00 13.66
C ALA A 306 6.10 8.18 14.86
N CYS A 307 5.97 6.85 14.73
CA CYS A 307 5.39 5.98 15.75
C CYS A 307 6.06 6.12 17.12
N LYS A 308 7.41 6.12 17.18
CA LYS A 308 8.15 6.26 18.45
C LYS A 308 7.85 7.61 19.13
N SER A 309 7.98 8.71 18.37
CA SER A 309 7.70 10.06 18.87
C SER A 309 6.23 10.28 19.28
N PHE A 310 5.30 9.57 18.64
CA PHE A 310 3.89 9.58 19.04
C PHE A 310 3.67 8.88 20.38
N VAL A 311 4.35 7.76 20.64
CA VAL A 311 4.35 7.10 21.96
C VAL A 311 5.04 7.98 23.02
N GLU A 312 6.19 8.59 22.72
CA GLU A 312 6.86 9.56 23.62
C GLU A 312 5.93 10.71 24.04
N MET A 313 5.14 11.24 23.11
CA MET A 313 4.11 12.27 23.37
C MET A 313 2.95 11.72 24.22
N ALA A 314 2.54 10.47 24.01
CA ALA A 314 1.49 9.84 24.81
C ALA A 314 1.93 9.56 26.26
N ASP A 315 3.17 9.12 26.47
CA ASP A 315 3.75 8.94 27.80
C ASP A 315 3.85 10.24 28.59
N ALA A 316 4.32 11.32 27.94
CA ALA A 316 4.44 12.65 28.55
C ALA A 316 3.07 13.24 28.93
N SER A 317 2.08 13.08 28.04
CA SER A 317 0.73 13.66 28.21
C SER A 317 -0.19 12.83 29.10
N GLY A 318 -0.03 11.50 29.15
CA GLY A 318 -0.91 10.58 29.85
C GLY A 318 -2.29 10.39 29.19
N TYR A 319 -2.49 10.89 27.98
CA TYR A 319 -3.76 10.83 27.24
C TYR A 319 -4.05 9.39 26.79
N PRO A 320 -5.32 8.98 26.66
CA PRO A 320 -5.66 7.70 26.02
C PRO A 320 -5.26 7.71 24.54
N ILE A 321 -4.82 6.56 24.05
CA ILE A 321 -4.37 6.34 22.67
C ILE A 321 -5.33 5.38 21.97
N ALA A 322 -5.94 5.84 20.88
CA ALA A 322 -6.60 4.98 19.91
C ALA A 322 -5.79 4.94 18.60
N VAL A 323 -6.16 4.02 17.69
CA VAL A 323 -5.67 3.99 16.30
C VAL A 323 -6.83 3.91 15.32
N MET A 324 -6.68 4.49 14.13
CA MET A 324 -7.55 4.19 12.99
C MET A 324 -7.32 2.75 12.51
N PRO A 325 -8.29 2.08 11.86
CA PRO A 325 -8.16 0.67 11.44
C PRO A 325 -6.86 0.37 10.66
N SER A 326 -6.53 1.19 9.66
CA SER A 326 -5.29 1.07 8.85
C SER A 326 -3.99 1.41 9.60
N ALA A 327 -4.07 1.76 10.88
CA ALA A 327 -2.93 2.08 11.76
C ALA A 327 -2.73 1.06 12.89
N LYS A 328 -3.50 -0.03 12.90
CA LYS A 328 -3.28 -1.16 13.81
C LYS A 328 -1.86 -1.70 13.65
N GLY A 329 -1.21 -2.04 14.77
CA GLY A 329 0.21 -2.43 14.82
C GLY A 329 1.23 -1.28 14.72
N LEU A 330 0.83 -0.05 14.37
CA LEU A 330 1.75 1.11 14.35
C LEU A 330 1.99 1.72 15.75
N VAL A 331 1.18 1.34 16.74
CA VAL A 331 1.31 1.71 18.16
C VAL A 331 1.35 0.42 18.98
N PRO A 332 2.21 0.31 20.02
CA PRO A 332 2.25 -0.89 20.86
C PRO A 332 0.94 -1.08 21.63
N GLU A 333 0.20 -2.16 21.36
CA GLU A 333 -1.12 -2.39 21.97
C GLU A 333 -1.05 -2.77 23.47
N HIS A 334 0.15 -3.11 23.96
CA HIS A 334 0.43 -3.30 25.38
C HIS A 334 0.67 -1.98 26.14
N HIS A 335 0.68 -0.83 25.46
CA HIS A 335 0.88 0.47 26.09
C HIS A 335 -0.24 0.77 27.09
N SER A 336 0.11 1.22 28.30
CA SER A 336 -0.85 1.40 29.40
C SER A 336 -2.02 2.35 29.10
N ARG A 337 -1.89 3.21 28.09
CA ARG A 337 -2.94 4.16 27.65
C ARG A 337 -3.65 3.74 26.37
N PHE A 338 -3.33 2.59 25.78
CA PHE A 338 -4.01 2.10 24.58
C PHE A 338 -5.46 1.70 24.91
N ILE A 339 -6.42 2.22 24.14
CA ILE A 339 -7.86 1.96 24.29
C ILE A 339 -8.50 1.24 23.09
N GLY A 340 -7.70 0.91 22.06
CA GLY A 340 -8.12 0.12 20.90
C GLY A 340 -8.19 0.90 19.58
N THR A 341 -8.97 0.36 18.65
CA THR A 341 -9.21 0.95 17.33
C THR A 341 -10.42 1.89 17.38
N TYR A 342 -10.23 3.16 16.99
CA TYR A 342 -11.31 4.09 16.69
C TYR A 342 -11.73 3.96 15.22
N TRP A 343 -12.96 3.51 15.01
CA TRP A 343 -13.59 3.30 13.71
C TRP A 343 -15.10 3.59 13.82
N GLY A 344 -15.47 4.75 14.36
CA GLY A 344 -16.86 5.18 14.52
C GLY A 344 -17.71 4.16 15.29
N ALA A 345 -18.88 3.82 14.75
CA ALA A 345 -19.82 2.85 15.33
C ALA A 345 -19.25 1.42 15.53
N VAL A 346 -18.15 1.08 14.83
CA VAL A 346 -17.50 -0.25 14.89
C VAL A 346 -16.11 -0.21 15.53
N SER A 347 -15.88 0.80 16.38
CA SER A 347 -14.69 0.88 17.23
C SER A 347 -14.58 -0.30 18.20
N THR A 348 -13.37 -0.51 18.74
CA THR A 348 -13.19 -1.31 19.96
C THR A 348 -14.14 -0.80 21.05
N PRO A 349 -14.78 -1.69 21.87
CA PRO A 349 -15.74 -1.27 22.89
C PRO A 349 -15.23 -0.13 23.77
N PHE A 350 -16.09 0.86 24.02
CA PHE A 350 -15.81 2.08 24.80
C PHE A 350 -14.81 3.07 24.16
N CYS A 351 -14.18 2.74 23.03
CA CYS A 351 -13.24 3.65 22.36
C CYS A 351 -13.95 4.82 21.65
N ALA A 352 -15.08 4.56 20.99
CA ALA A 352 -15.84 5.61 20.29
C ALA A 352 -16.36 6.68 21.26
N GLU A 353 -16.94 6.24 22.37
CA GLU A 353 -17.53 7.07 23.42
C GLU A 353 -16.50 8.01 24.05
N ILE A 354 -15.24 7.58 24.16
CA ILE A 354 -14.14 8.38 24.68
C ILE A 354 -13.59 9.35 23.63
N VAL A 355 -13.41 8.91 22.38
CA VAL A 355 -12.90 9.76 21.30
C VAL A 355 -13.91 10.84 20.89
N GLU A 356 -15.19 10.50 20.75
CA GLU A 356 -16.21 11.41 20.24
C GLU A 356 -16.76 12.35 21.32
N SER A 357 -16.76 11.93 22.60
CA SER A 357 -17.10 12.82 23.72
C SER A 357 -15.96 13.74 24.16
N ALA A 358 -14.74 13.57 23.64
CA ALA A 358 -13.58 14.40 23.92
C ALA A 358 -13.82 15.88 23.60
N ASP A 359 -13.12 16.78 24.27
CA ASP A 359 -13.11 18.22 23.98
C ASP A 359 -11.90 18.66 23.15
N ALA A 360 -10.88 17.80 23.01
CA ALA A 360 -9.81 17.92 22.02
C ALA A 360 -9.34 16.54 21.53
N TYR A 361 -8.97 16.43 20.26
CA TYR A 361 -8.28 15.24 19.71
C TYR A 361 -7.11 15.65 18.82
N LEU A 362 -6.01 14.92 18.93
CA LEU A 362 -4.93 14.95 17.96
C LEU A 362 -5.02 13.68 17.08
N PHE A 363 -5.27 13.87 15.79
CA PHE A 363 -5.18 12.80 14.79
C PHE A 363 -3.82 12.85 14.09
N ALA A 364 -3.03 11.79 14.27
CA ALA A 364 -1.67 11.65 13.76
C ALA A 364 -1.65 10.92 12.42
N GLY A 365 -1.65 11.65 11.31
CA GLY A 365 -1.63 11.11 9.96
C GLY A 365 -2.92 10.43 9.50
N PRO A 366 -4.11 11.00 9.76
CA PRO A 366 -5.38 10.37 9.42
C PRO A 366 -5.61 10.32 7.91
N ILE A 367 -6.38 9.32 7.51
CA ILE A 367 -7.07 9.24 6.22
C ILE A 367 -8.55 9.07 6.57
N PHE A 368 -9.36 10.10 6.30
CA PHE A 368 -10.81 10.03 6.42
C PHE A 368 -11.40 9.85 5.03
N ASN A 369 -11.84 8.64 4.75
CA ASN A 369 -12.63 8.26 3.58
C ASN A 369 -13.98 7.69 4.05
N ASP A 370 -14.88 7.38 3.13
CA ASP A 370 -16.16 6.70 3.38
C ASP A 370 -16.03 5.46 4.29
N TYR A 371 -15.06 4.57 4.03
CA TYR A 371 -14.90 3.32 4.77
C TYR A 371 -14.43 3.52 6.21
N SER A 372 -13.37 4.33 6.41
CA SER A 372 -12.79 4.66 7.73
C SER A 372 -13.67 5.59 8.55
N SER A 373 -14.59 6.32 7.91
CA SER A 373 -15.62 7.14 8.56
C SER A 373 -16.97 6.44 8.74
N VAL A 374 -17.06 5.16 8.38
CA VAL A 374 -18.28 4.33 8.48
C VAL A 374 -19.46 5.02 7.80
N GLY A 375 -19.32 5.33 6.51
CA GLY A 375 -20.33 6.05 5.73
C GLY A 375 -20.46 7.52 6.13
N TYR A 376 -19.35 8.21 6.45
CA TYR A 376 -19.31 9.60 6.89
C TYR A 376 -20.08 9.89 8.20
N SER A 377 -20.19 8.90 9.10
CA SER A 377 -21.00 8.98 10.32
C SER A 377 -20.23 9.27 11.63
N LEU A 378 -18.91 9.55 11.56
CA LEU A 378 -18.10 9.91 12.73
C LEU A 378 -18.56 11.23 13.39
N LEU A 379 -18.67 11.25 14.73
CA LEU A 379 -19.11 12.44 15.48
C LEU A 379 -17.94 13.39 15.82
N ILE A 380 -17.06 13.61 14.84
CA ILE A 380 -15.84 14.44 14.96
C ILE A 380 -16.09 15.87 14.47
N LYS A 381 -15.72 16.82 15.34
CA LYS A 381 -15.88 18.27 15.16
C LYS A 381 -14.53 18.92 14.81
N LYS A 382 -14.44 19.61 13.67
CA LYS A 382 -13.15 20.13 13.16
C LYS A 382 -12.53 21.17 14.10
N GLU A 383 -13.34 21.93 14.81
CA GLU A 383 -12.93 22.93 15.80
C GLU A 383 -12.27 22.32 17.06
N LYS A 384 -12.44 21.02 17.30
CA LYS A 384 -11.79 20.26 18.38
C LYS A 384 -10.51 19.52 17.92
N ALA A 385 -10.22 19.53 16.62
CA ALA A 385 -9.19 18.68 16.03
C ALA A 385 -7.84 19.37 15.85
N ILE A 386 -6.77 18.68 16.24
CA ILE A 386 -5.42 18.89 15.71
C ILE A 386 -5.18 17.79 14.67
N ILE A 387 -5.05 18.17 13.40
CA ILE A 387 -4.72 17.25 12.31
C ILE A 387 -3.25 17.41 11.98
N VAL A 388 -2.47 16.35 12.20
CA VAL A 388 -1.05 16.31 11.86
C VAL A 388 -0.88 15.42 10.64
N GLN A 389 -0.50 15.99 9.50
CA GLN A 389 -0.06 15.26 8.31
C GLN A 389 1.48 15.12 8.34
N PRO A 390 2.12 14.30 7.48
CA PRO A 390 3.56 14.05 7.54
C PRO A 390 4.47 15.29 7.56
N ASP A 391 4.03 16.39 6.93
CA ASP A 391 4.78 17.64 6.71
C ASP A 391 4.05 18.92 7.21
N ARG A 392 2.88 18.79 7.86
CA ARG A 392 1.94 19.89 8.15
C ARG A 392 1.09 19.64 9.39
N VAL A 393 0.82 20.70 10.16
CA VAL A 393 -0.08 20.70 11.33
C VAL A 393 -1.24 21.68 11.10
N VAL A 394 -2.47 21.31 11.44
CA VAL A 394 -3.66 22.20 11.42
C VAL A 394 -4.39 22.08 12.75
N ILE A 395 -4.77 23.21 13.37
CA ILE A 395 -5.37 23.25 14.72
C ILE A 395 -6.76 23.91 14.67
N GLY A 396 -7.78 23.22 15.17
CA GLY A 396 -9.12 23.76 15.43
C GLY A 396 -9.84 24.35 14.22
N ASN A 397 -9.57 23.84 13.02
CA ASN A 397 -10.00 24.43 11.73
C ASN A 397 -9.51 25.89 11.50
N GLY A 398 -8.45 26.30 12.22
CA GLY A 398 -7.82 27.62 12.15
C GLY A 398 -6.42 27.55 11.54
N PRO A 399 -5.35 27.91 12.28
CA PRO A 399 -4.01 28.05 11.73
C PRO A 399 -3.46 26.72 11.19
N ALA A 400 -2.74 26.82 10.07
CA ALA A 400 -2.06 25.72 9.40
C ALA A 400 -0.57 26.03 9.26
N PHE A 401 0.28 25.14 9.78
CA PHE A 401 1.73 25.28 9.80
C PHE A 401 2.34 24.22 8.87
N GLY A 402 3.16 24.65 7.92
CA GLY A 402 3.81 23.76 6.93
C GLY A 402 5.30 23.62 7.17
N CYS A 403 5.93 22.71 6.42
CA CYS A 403 7.36 22.38 6.52
C CYS A 403 7.76 21.89 7.91
N ILE A 404 6.93 21.05 8.54
CA ILE A 404 7.17 20.46 9.86
C ILE A 404 7.03 18.94 9.75
N LEU A 405 8.09 18.20 10.07
CA LEU A 405 8.00 16.75 10.13
C LEU A 405 7.18 16.34 11.36
N MET A 406 6.18 15.48 11.13
CA MET A 406 5.32 14.93 12.18
C MET A 406 6.09 14.39 13.40
N LYS A 407 7.21 13.70 13.18
CA LYS A 407 8.06 13.15 14.25
C LYS A 407 8.70 14.25 15.13
N ASP A 408 9.15 15.35 14.52
CA ASP A 408 9.81 16.47 15.19
C ASP A 408 8.76 17.24 16.00
N PHE A 409 7.56 17.41 15.43
CA PHE A 409 6.40 18.00 16.10
C PHE A 409 5.99 17.23 17.35
N PHE A 410 5.82 15.89 17.28
CA PHE A 410 5.46 15.09 18.46
C PHE A 410 6.54 15.13 19.54
N HIS A 411 7.81 15.01 19.15
CA HIS A 411 8.92 15.06 20.10
C HIS A 411 9.02 16.43 20.81
N ALA A 412 8.88 17.53 20.08
CA ALA A 412 8.87 18.87 20.66
C ALA A 412 7.63 19.12 21.53
N LEU A 413 6.44 18.72 21.06
CA LEU A 413 5.17 18.88 21.77
C LEU A 413 5.14 18.09 23.09
N ALA A 414 5.72 16.88 23.14
CA ALA A 414 5.82 16.08 24.36
C ALA A 414 6.40 16.88 25.55
N SER A 415 7.38 17.75 25.30
CA SER A 415 8.00 18.60 26.34
C SER A 415 7.13 19.78 26.83
N ARG A 416 6.04 20.10 26.12
CA ARG A 416 5.15 21.24 26.39
C ARG A 416 3.78 20.82 26.94
N LEU A 417 3.44 19.54 26.85
CA LEU A 417 2.16 19.02 27.36
C LEU A 417 2.21 18.83 28.88
N LYS A 418 1.14 19.28 29.55
CA LYS A 418 0.86 18.98 30.94
C LYS A 418 0.14 17.63 31.00
N LYS A 419 0.58 16.77 31.93
CA LYS A 419 -0.04 15.47 32.15
C LYS A 419 -1.53 15.63 32.53
N ASN A 420 -2.42 15.00 31.77
CA ASN A 420 -3.86 14.96 32.03
C ASN A 420 -4.38 13.54 31.73
N THR A 421 -4.83 12.83 32.77
CA THR A 421 -5.35 11.45 32.66
C THR A 421 -6.87 11.36 32.57
N THR A 422 -7.61 12.49 32.61
CA THR A 422 -9.07 12.51 32.79
C THR A 422 -9.84 11.75 31.70
N ALA A 423 -9.43 11.83 30.43
CA ALA A 423 -10.06 11.07 29.36
C ALA A 423 -9.86 9.54 29.51
N TYR A 424 -8.66 9.12 29.94
CA TYR A 424 -8.37 7.71 30.23
C TYR A 424 -9.08 7.24 31.51
N GLU A 425 -9.17 8.06 32.55
CA GLU A 425 -9.95 7.72 33.76
C GLU A 425 -11.43 7.52 33.44
N ASN A 426 -11.99 8.31 32.52
CA ASN A 426 -13.36 8.10 32.03
C ASN A 426 -13.47 6.77 31.27
N TYR A 427 -12.48 6.40 30.45
CA TYR A 427 -12.42 5.07 29.83
C TYR A 427 -12.42 3.98 30.91
N SER A 428 -11.51 4.05 31.89
CA SER A 428 -11.43 3.06 32.98
C SER A 428 -12.70 2.94 33.83
N ARG A 429 -13.53 3.99 33.92
CA ARG A 429 -14.82 3.96 34.64
C ARG A 429 -15.93 3.25 33.88
N ILE A 430 -15.91 3.28 32.54
CA ILE A 430 -16.93 2.64 31.69
C ILE A 430 -16.46 1.30 31.10
N PHE A 431 -15.16 1.04 31.11
CA PHE A 431 -14.56 -0.15 30.51
C PHE A 431 -15.04 -1.43 31.19
N VAL A 432 -15.69 -2.28 30.41
CA VAL A 432 -16.00 -3.66 30.77
C VAL A 432 -15.12 -4.58 29.91
N PRO A 433 -14.30 -5.47 30.50
CA PRO A 433 -13.57 -6.48 29.74
C PRO A 433 -14.51 -7.28 28.84
N GLN A 434 -14.17 -7.39 27.56
CA GLN A 434 -14.95 -8.19 26.61
C GLN A 434 -14.86 -9.67 26.99
N GLY A 435 -16.01 -10.37 27.03
CA GLY A 435 -16.07 -11.79 27.34
C GLY A 435 -15.46 -12.66 26.23
N GLU A 436 -14.86 -13.78 26.61
CA GLU A 436 -14.36 -14.78 25.68
C GLU A 436 -15.52 -15.51 24.97
N PRO A 437 -15.40 -15.84 23.67
CA PRO A 437 -16.36 -16.70 23.00
C PRO A 437 -16.51 -18.04 23.73
N ILE A 438 -17.76 -18.40 24.05
CA ILE A 438 -18.09 -19.71 24.62
C ILE A 438 -17.62 -20.78 23.62
N SER A 439 -16.81 -21.72 24.10
CA SER A 439 -16.37 -22.87 23.28
C SER A 439 -17.58 -23.71 22.88
N SER A 440 -17.52 -24.23 21.67
CA SER A 440 -18.61 -25.03 21.10
C SER A 440 -18.63 -26.45 21.65
N ASP A 441 -19.82 -27.05 21.66
CA ASP A 441 -20.00 -28.44 22.04
C ASP A 441 -19.39 -29.39 20.99
N THR A 442 -19.03 -30.61 21.39
CA THR A 442 -18.41 -31.61 20.51
C THR A 442 -19.28 -31.87 19.27
N GLY A 443 -18.69 -31.64 18.10
CA GLY A 443 -19.34 -31.83 16.80
C GLY A 443 -20.16 -30.64 16.27
N GLU A 444 -20.28 -29.54 17.02
CA GLU A 444 -20.92 -28.33 16.50
C GLU A 444 -20.14 -27.69 15.33
N PRO A 445 -20.86 -27.05 14.38
CA PRO A 445 -20.24 -26.20 13.37
C PRO A 445 -19.37 -25.11 13.99
N LEU A 446 -18.15 -24.97 13.47
CA LEU A 446 -17.20 -23.96 13.89
C LEU A 446 -17.73 -22.56 13.58
N ARG A 447 -17.56 -21.66 14.55
CA ARG A 447 -17.87 -20.24 14.42
C ARG A 447 -16.61 -19.39 14.25
N VAL A 448 -16.68 -18.33 13.46
CA VAL A 448 -15.57 -17.41 13.17
C VAL A 448 -15.04 -16.77 14.47
N ASN A 449 -15.89 -16.43 15.43
CA ASN A 449 -15.42 -15.91 16.72
C ASN A 449 -14.63 -16.95 17.54
N VAL A 450 -14.96 -18.24 17.43
CA VAL A 450 -14.20 -19.35 18.04
C VAL A 450 -12.88 -19.58 17.30
N LEU A 451 -12.84 -19.41 15.96
CA LEU A 451 -11.57 -19.39 15.21
C LEU A 451 -10.62 -18.32 15.78
N PHE A 452 -11.07 -17.07 15.87
CA PHE A 452 -10.20 -15.96 16.27
C PHE A 452 -9.79 -16.02 17.75
N LYS A 453 -10.60 -16.64 18.62
CA LYS A 453 -10.21 -17.00 20.00
C LYS A 453 -8.96 -17.90 20.02
N HIS A 454 -8.89 -18.92 19.16
CA HIS A 454 -7.73 -19.80 19.09
C HIS A 454 -6.54 -19.13 18.37
N VAL A 455 -6.78 -18.36 17.30
CA VAL A 455 -5.74 -17.56 16.64
C VAL A 455 -5.03 -16.64 17.63
N GLN A 456 -5.77 -15.99 18.54
CA GLN A 456 -5.20 -15.08 19.54
C GLN A 456 -4.10 -15.74 20.39
N THR A 457 -4.20 -17.05 20.68
CA THR A 457 -3.20 -17.77 21.48
C THR A 457 -1.98 -18.21 20.66
N MET A 458 -2.06 -18.18 19.32
CA MET A 458 -0.94 -18.46 18.41
C MET A 458 -0.01 -17.27 18.19
N LEU A 459 -0.48 -16.04 18.46
CA LEU A 459 0.27 -14.82 18.16
C LEU A 459 1.46 -14.64 19.10
N SER A 460 2.58 -14.20 18.53
CA SER A 460 3.84 -13.92 19.23
C SER A 460 4.53 -12.69 18.64
N GLY A 461 5.60 -12.22 19.28
CA GLY A 461 6.46 -11.17 18.70
C GLY A 461 7.20 -11.58 17.41
N SER A 462 7.22 -12.88 17.09
CA SER A 462 7.70 -13.43 15.80
C SER A 462 6.56 -13.72 14.81
N SER A 463 5.33 -13.30 15.08
CA SER A 463 4.21 -13.42 14.13
C SER A 463 4.07 -12.16 13.28
N ALA A 464 3.48 -12.29 12.09
CA ALA A 464 2.95 -11.17 11.33
C ALA A 464 1.58 -11.54 10.74
N VAL A 465 0.56 -10.69 10.95
CA VAL A 465 -0.82 -10.92 10.49
C VAL A 465 -1.08 -10.18 9.18
N ILE A 466 -1.58 -10.89 8.16
CA ILE A 466 -2.08 -10.28 6.91
C ILE A 466 -3.59 -10.44 6.87
N SER A 467 -4.33 -9.32 6.84
CA SER A 467 -5.79 -9.30 6.89
C SER A 467 -6.39 -8.91 5.55
N GLU A 468 -6.99 -9.86 4.84
CA GLU A 468 -7.66 -9.61 3.56
C GLU A 468 -8.95 -8.81 3.71
N THR A 469 -9.33 -8.12 2.63
CA THR A 469 -10.65 -7.50 2.43
C THR A 469 -11.78 -8.52 2.62
N GLY A 470 -12.75 -8.20 3.47
CA GLY A 470 -13.82 -9.11 3.89
C GLY A 470 -13.98 -9.12 5.41
N ASP A 471 -14.67 -10.12 5.97
CA ASP A 471 -14.84 -10.21 7.43
C ASP A 471 -13.52 -10.47 8.18
N SER A 472 -12.48 -10.91 7.46
CA SER A 472 -11.09 -10.93 7.92
C SER A 472 -10.65 -9.59 8.51
N TRP A 473 -11.02 -8.45 7.91
CA TRP A 473 -10.70 -7.11 8.43
C TRP A 473 -11.21 -6.93 9.86
N PHE A 474 -12.50 -7.17 10.09
CA PHE A 474 -13.14 -6.91 11.37
C PHE A 474 -12.69 -7.89 12.46
N ASN A 475 -12.46 -9.15 12.11
CA ASN A 475 -11.99 -10.13 13.08
C ASN A 475 -10.50 -9.96 13.41
N CYS A 476 -9.65 -9.61 12.44
CA CYS A 476 -8.24 -9.32 12.70
C CYS A 476 -8.06 -8.04 13.54
N GLN A 477 -8.94 -7.04 13.41
CA GLN A 477 -8.90 -5.82 14.25
C GLN A 477 -9.05 -6.13 15.76
N LYS A 478 -9.78 -7.20 16.11
CA LYS A 478 -10.03 -7.64 17.51
C LYS A 478 -8.83 -8.35 18.14
N LEU A 479 -7.89 -8.86 17.34
CA LEU A 479 -6.69 -9.53 17.86
C LEU A 479 -5.81 -8.53 18.61
N LYS A 480 -5.45 -8.84 19.85
CA LYS A 480 -4.46 -8.10 20.63
C LYS A 480 -3.07 -8.50 20.16
N LEU A 481 -2.30 -7.54 19.66
CA LEU A 481 -0.99 -7.78 19.06
C LEU A 481 0.12 -7.82 20.14
N PRO A 482 0.87 -8.93 20.27
CA PRO A 482 2.06 -8.97 21.11
C PRO A 482 3.13 -7.96 20.64
N GLU A 483 4.04 -7.58 21.54
CA GLU A 483 5.17 -6.73 21.18
C GLU A 483 6.00 -7.34 20.03
N GLY A 484 6.25 -6.55 18.99
CA GLY A 484 6.98 -6.99 17.79
C GLY A 484 6.15 -7.75 16.75
N CYS A 485 4.87 -8.06 17.02
CA CYS A 485 3.97 -8.68 16.04
C CYS A 485 3.68 -7.72 14.88
N GLY A 486 3.86 -8.19 13.64
CA GLY A 486 3.51 -7.43 12.44
C GLY A 486 2.01 -7.45 12.15
N TYR A 487 1.48 -6.42 11.51
CA TYR A 487 0.08 -6.37 11.08
C TYR A 487 -0.05 -5.57 9.78
N GLU A 488 -0.67 -6.16 8.76
CA GLU A 488 -0.91 -5.51 7.46
C GLU A 488 -2.35 -5.65 6.99
N PHE A 489 -2.81 -4.59 6.33
CA PHE A 489 -4.19 -4.31 5.98
C PHE A 489 -4.16 -3.39 4.74
N GLN A 490 -5.06 -3.58 3.76
CA GLN A 490 -5.11 -2.78 2.52
C GLN A 490 -6.43 -2.01 2.40
N MET A 491 -6.69 -1.06 3.31
CA MET A 491 -8.02 -0.43 3.43
C MET A 491 -8.32 0.60 2.34
N GLN A 492 -7.30 1.33 1.86
CA GLN A 492 -7.53 2.45 0.97
C GLN A 492 -7.71 1.97 -0.47
N TYR A 493 -7.18 0.79 -0.81
CA TYR A 493 -7.38 0.20 -2.13
C TYR A 493 -8.39 -0.95 -2.14
N GLY A 494 -8.43 -1.79 -1.09
CA GLY A 494 -9.50 -2.78 -0.88
C GLY A 494 -9.64 -3.83 -1.98
N SER A 495 -8.56 -4.18 -2.69
CA SER A 495 -8.64 -5.12 -3.81
C SER A 495 -8.52 -6.57 -3.32
N ILE A 496 -9.63 -7.31 -3.40
CA ILE A 496 -9.69 -8.72 -3.01
C ILE A 496 -8.64 -9.58 -3.74
N GLY A 497 -8.01 -10.49 -3.00
CA GLY A 497 -6.92 -11.35 -3.50
C GLY A 497 -5.52 -10.74 -3.31
N TRP A 498 -5.40 -9.47 -2.92
CA TRP A 498 -4.13 -8.85 -2.54
C TRP A 498 -3.33 -9.70 -1.54
N SER A 499 -3.99 -10.27 -0.54
CA SER A 499 -3.30 -10.84 0.62
C SER A 499 -2.47 -12.08 0.28
N VAL A 500 -2.78 -12.81 -0.80
CA VAL A 500 -1.98 -13.99 -1.23
C VAL A 500 -0.61 -13.52 -1.73
N GLY A 501 -0.58 -12.59 -2.69
CA GLY A 501 0.67 -12.00 -3.17
C GLY A 501 1.40 -11.29 -2.02
N ALA A 502 0.70 -10.51 -1.22
CA ALA A 502 1.29 -9.80 -0.08
C ALA A 502 1.91 -10.75 0.96
N THR A 503 1.32 -11.92 1.19
CA THR A 503 1.87 -12.96 2.07
C THR A 503 3.19 -13.50 1.53
N LEU A 504 3.28 -13.82 0.22
CA LEU A 504 4.53 -14.23 -0.43
C LEU A 504 5.61 -13.15 -0.23
N GLY A 505 5.26 -11.90 -0.52
CA GLY A 505 6.14 -10.73 -0.42
C GLY A 505 6.68 -10.47 0.98
N TYR A 506 5.77 -10.38 1.95
CA TYR A 506 6.12 -10.13 3.35
C TYR A 506 7.00 -11.26 3.90
N ALA A 507 6.69 -12.52 3.59
CA ALA A 507 7.49 -13.68 3.97
C ALA A 507 8.84 -13.79 3.23
N GLN A 508 9.05 -13.11 2.09
CA GLN A 508 10.38 -12.94 1.50
C GLN A 508 11.23 -11.92 2.27
N ALA A 509 10.64 -10.79 2.68
CA ALA A 509 11.35 -9.72 3.38
C ALA A 509 11.62 -10.01 4.87
N ALA A 510 10.60 -10.45 5.61
CA ALA A 510 10.64 -10.62 7.06
C ALA A 510 10.89 -12.08 7.47
N LYS A 511 12.10 -12.59 7.19
CA LYS A 511 12.51 -13.99 7.46
C LYS A 511 12.55 -14.37 8.95
N ASP A 512 12.52 -13.39 9.85
CA ASP A 512 12.37 -13.55 11.30
C ASP A 512 10.90 -13.70 11.75
N LYS A 513 9.94 -13.52 10.84
CA LYS A 513 8.50 -13.60 11.11
C LYS A 513 7.88 -14.84 10.48
N ARG A 514 6.98 -15.49 11.21
CA ARG A 514 6.01 -16.43 10.64
C ARG A 514 4.75 -15.65 10.25
N VAL A 515 4.47 -15.61 8.95
CA VAL A 515 3.30 -14.90 8.42
C VAL A 515 2.04 -15.75 8.59
N ILE A 516 0.98 -15.14 9.11
CA ILE A 516 -0.34 -15.74 9.32
C ILE A 516 -1.36 -14.88 8.57
N SER A 517 -1.97 -15.42 7.51
CA SER A 517 -2.91 -14.69 6.65
C SER A 517 -4.34 -15.20 6.78
N PHE A 518 -5.30 -14.27 6.79
CA PHE A 518 -6.73 -14.56 6.86
C PHE A 518 -7.43 -14.09 5.59
N ILE A 519 -7.92 -15.02 4.79
CA ILE A 519 -8.49 -14.75 3.46
C ILE A 519 -9.84 -15.44 3.29
N GLY A 520 -10.84 -14.71 2.79
CA GLY A 520 -12.12 -15.27 2.38
C GLY A 520 -11.99 -16.07 1.09
N ASP A 521 -12.79 -17.12 0.95
CA ASP A 521 -12.76 -18.04 -0.20
C ASP A 521 -12.92 -17.35 -1.57
N GLY A 522 -13.84 -16.39 -1.71
CA GLY A 522 -13.99 -15.58 -2.92
C GLY A 522 -12.76 -14.76 -3.27
N SER A 523 -12.10 -14.15 -2.26
CA SER A 523 -10.84 -13.41 -2.47
C SER A 523 -9.71 -14.35 -2.92
N PHE A 524 -9.65 -15.57 -2.39
CA PHE A 524 -8.63 -16.55 -2.76
C PHE A 524 -8.72 -16.96 -4.24
N GLN A 525 -9.92 -17.06 -4.82
CA GLN A 525 -10.09 -17.44 -6.23
C GLN A 525 -9.40 -16.49 -7.22
N VAL A 526 -9.12 -15.24 -6.83
CA VAL A 526 -8.47 -14.23 -7.68
C VAL A 526 -6.97 -14.51 -7.88
N THR A 527 -6.28 -15.01 -6.84
CA THR A 527 -4.80 -15.02 -6.77
C THR A 527 -4.18 -16.32 -6.23
N ALA A 528 -4.98 -17.35 -5.92
CA ALA A 528 -4.61 -18.63 -5.31
C ALA A 528 -3.30 -19.26 -5.78
N GLN A 529 -3.00 -19.16 -7.08
CA GLN A 529 -1.83 -19.74 -7.74
C GLN A 529 -0.49 -19.35 -7.09
N GLU A 530 -0.39 -18.20 -6.43
CA GLU A 530 0.85 -17.76 -5.79
C GLU A 530 1.23 -18.60 -4.54
N VAL A 531 0.32 -19.42 -4.03
CA VAL A 531 0.65 -20.46 -3.03
C VAL A 531 1.68 -21.46 -3.59
N SER A 532 1.66 -21.75 -4.90
CA SER A 532 2.69 -22.58 -5.55
C SER A 532 4.08 -21.94 -5.45
N THR A 533 4.18 -20.62 -5.60
CA THR A 533 5.44 -19.87 -5.41
C THR A 533 5.88 -19.92 -3.94
N MET A 534 4.98 -19.80 -2.97
CA MET A 534 5.33 -19.94 -1.55
C MET A 534 5.88 -21.33 -1.21
N ILE A 535 5.30 -22.39 -1.78
CA ILE A 535 5.78 -23.78 -1.65
C ILE A 535 7.16 -23.92 -2.29
N ARG A 536 7.36 -23.41 -3.52
CA ARG A 536 8.65 -23.42 -4.24
C ARG A 536 9.76 -22.72 -3.44
N TRP A 537 9.43 -21.65 -2.73
CA TRP A 537 10.35 -20.91 -1.86
C TRP A 537 10.43 -21.44 -0.42
N ALA A 538 9.82 -22.59 -0.14
CA ALA A 538 9.80 -23.26 1.17
C ALA A 538 9.40 -22.33 2.34
N GLN A 539 8.45 -21.42 2.11
CA GLN A 539 7.93 -20.53 3.14
C GLN A 539 7.05 -21.30 4.14
N ASN A 540 7.09 -20.93 5.43
CA ASN A 540 6.36 -21.62 6.50
C ASN A 540 5.09 -20.86 6.97
N ASN A 541 4.47 -20.14 6.05
CA ASN A 541 3.27 -19.32 6.30
C ASN A 541 2.10 -20.17 6.80
N ILE A 542 1.20 -19.59 7.59
CA ILE A 542 -0.09 -20.19 7.91
C ILE A 542 -1.18 -19.40 7.18
N ILE A 543 -1.94 -20.07 6.32
CA ILE A 543 -3.05 -19.48 5.57
C ILE A 543 -4.35 -20.07 6.13
N PHE A 544 -5.16 -19.24 6.78
CA PHE A 544 -6.53 -19.57 7.13
C PHE A 544 -7.44 -19.09 6.00
N LEU A 545 -7.92 -20.02 5.18
CA LEU A 545 -8.95 -19.74 4.18
C LEU A 545 -10.32 -19.93 4.83
N ILE A 546 -11.11 -18.87 4.88
CA ILE A 546 -12.46 -18.87 5.45
C ILE A 546 -13.44 -19.22 4.32
N ASN A 547 -13.86 -20.48 4.28
CA ASN A 547 -14.84 -21.04 3.34
C ASN A 547 -16.25 -20.88 3.93
N ASN A 548 -16.91 -19.79 3.56
CA ASN A 548 -18.30 -19.52 3.90
C ASN A 548 -19.21 -19.45 2.65
N GLY A 549 -18.65 -19.66 1.45
CA GLY A 549 -19.40 -19.93 0.22
C GLY A 549 -19.72 -18.70 -0.65
N GLY A 550 -19.12 -17.54 -0.40
CA GLY A 550 -19.40 -16.33 -1.18
C GLY A 550 -18.83 -15.03 -0.62
N TYR A 551 -19.22 -13.91 -1.22
CA TYR A 551 -18.76 -12.59 -0.83
C TYR A 551 -19.59 -12.02 0.35
N THR A 552 -19.45 -12.57 1.56
CA THR A 552 -20.25 -12.13 2.74
C THR A 552 -20.16 -10.62 3.02
N ILE A 553 -19.02 -9.97 2.77
CA ILE A 553 -18.93 -8.50 2.91
C ILE A 553 -19.89 -7.75 1.98
N GLU A 554 -20.11 -8.26 0.77
CA GLU A 554 -21.07 -7.69 -0.18
C GLU A 554 -22.51 -8.11 0.13
N VAL A 555 -22.74 -9.27 0.75
CA VAL A 555 -24.06 -9.66 1.29
C VAL A 555 -24.53 -8.64 2.33
N GLU A 556 -23.66 -8.25 3.27
CA GLU A 556 -23.99 -7.27 4.32
C GLU A 556 -23.99 -5.80 3.86
N ILE A 557 -23.58 -5.52 2.62
CA ILE A 557 -23.75 -4.20 1.97
C ILE A 557 -25.02 -4.21 1.10
N HIS A 558 -25.13 -5.15 0.17
CA HIS A 558 -26.23 -5.27 -0.79
C HIS A 558 -26.28 -6.69 -1.40
N ASP A 559 -27.13 -7.56 -0.85
CA ASP A 559 -27.22 -8.96 -1.29
C ASP A 559 -27.79 -9.16 -2.71
N GLY A 560 -27.33 -10.21 -3.39
CA GLY A 560 -27.77 -10.61 -4.72
C GLY A 560 -26.99 -11.80 -5.29
N PRO A 561 -27.43 -12.38 -6.41
CA PRO A 561 -26.87 -13.63 -6.95
C PRO A 561 -25.40 -13.54 -7.40
N TYR A 562 -24.88 -12.33 -7.60
CA TYR A 562 -23.45 -12.07 -7.89
C TYR A 562 -22.53 -12.33 -6.69
N ASN A 563 -23.08 -12.45 -5.47
CA ASN A 563 -22.32 -12.82 -4.26
C ASN A 563 -22.00 -14.33 -4.18
N ILE A 564 -22.66 -15.14 -5.01
CA ILE A 564 -22.52 -16.60 -5.02
C ILE A 564 -21.36 -17.01 -5.91
N ILE A 565 -20.35 -17.67 -5.33
CA ILE A 565 -19.18 -18.17 -6.05
C ILE A 565 -19.24 -19.67 -6.29
N LYS A 566 -18.48 -20.18 -7.26
CA LYS A 566 -18.28 -21.63 -7.42
C LYS A 566 -17.35 -22.11 -6.31
N ASN A 567 -17.87 -22.75 -5.27
CA ASN A 567 -17.03 -23.38 -4.24
C ASN A 567 -16.03 -24.39 -4.86
N TRP A 568 -14.76 -24.37 -4.44
CA TRP A 568 -13.71 -25.27 -4.90
C TRP A 568 -13.38 -26.33 -3.84
N ASN A 569 -12.59 -27.34 -4.21
CA ASN A 569 -11.87 -28.13 -3.22
C ASN A 569 -10.56 -27.40 -2.88
N TYR A 570 -10.58 -26.41 -1.97
CA TYR A 570 -9.43 -25.52 -1.78
C TYR A 570 -8.17 -26.25 -1.31
N THR A 571 -8.25 -27.19 -0.35
CA THR A 571 -7.08 -28.04 -0.04
C THR A 571 -6.61 -28.85 -1.24
N GLY A 572 -7.53 -29.40 -2.05
CA GLY A 572 -7.18 -30.14 -3.28
C GLY A 572 -6.49 -29.29 -4.34
N VAL A 573 -6.80 -27.99 -4.43
CA VAL A 573 -6.06 -27.04 -5.29
C VAL A 573 -4.64 -26.82 -4.75
N VAL A 574 -4.47 -26.70 -3.44
CA VAL A 574 -3.15 -26.56 -2.80
C VAL A 574 -2.33 -27.86 -2.88
N GLU A 575 -2.97 -29.03 -2.78
CA GLU A 575 -2.37 -30.35 -3.03
C GLU A 575 -1.92 -30.49 -4.49
N ALA A 576 -2.68 -29.96 -5.45
CA ALA A 576 -2.28 -29.90 -6.86
C ALA A 576 -1.09 -28.94 -7.10
N PHE A 577 -0.99 -27.83 -6.36
CA PHE A 577 0.20 -26.96 -6.38
C PHE A 577 1.42 -27.59 -5.68
N HIS A 578 1.20 -28.40 -4.64
CA HIS A 578 2.24 -29.13 -3.93
C HIS A 578 2.85 -30.22 -4.82
N ASN A 579 2.03 -31.00 -5.53
CA ASN A 579 2.48 -32.03 -6.48
C ASN A 579 3.50 -33.03 -5.89
N GLY A 580 3.53 -33.23 -4.57
CA GLY A 580 4.52 -34.05 -3.88
C GLY A 580 5.89 -33.37 -3.64
N GLU A 581 6.08 -32.12 -4.06
CA GLU A 581 7.34 -31.37 -3.98
C GLU A 581 7.27 -30.22 -2.96
N GLY A 582 8.31 -30.07 -2.14
CA GLY A 582 8.35 -29.07 -1.08
C GLY A 582 7.53 -29.42 0.17
N LYS A 583 7.38 -28.46 1.08
CA LYS A 583 6.80 -28.67 2.42
C LYS A 583 5.44 -27.97 2.57
N CYS A 584 4.36 -28.74 2.42
CA CYS A 584 3.00 -28.27 2.59
C CYS A 584 2.21 -29.18 3.53
N TYR A 585 1.38 -28.58 4.39
CA TYR A 585 0.37 -29.25 5.21
C TYR A 585 -0.99 -28.65 4.89
N THR A 586 -1.95 -29.48 4.48
CA THR A 586 -3.35 -29.07 4.28
C THR A 586 -4.24 -29.62 5.38
N ALA A 587 -5.26 -28.85 5.76
CA ALA A 587 -6.33 -29.28 6.66
C ALA A 587 -7.67 -28.68 6.23
N LYS A 588 -8.75 -29.43 6.42
CA LYS A 588 -10.12 -28.90 6.44
C LYS A 588 -10.63 -28.97 7.87
N VAL A 589 -11.23 -27.89 8.36
CA VAL A 589 -11.77 -27.83 9.73
C VAL A 589 -13.21 -27.32 9.70
N ARG A 590 -14.11 -28.04 10.36
CA ARG A 590 -15.55 -27.76 10.50
C ARG A 590 -15.99 -27.62 11.95
N THR A 591 -15.14 -27.97 12.91
CA THR A 591 -15.44 -27.94 14.36
C THR A 591 -14.28 -27.33 15.15
N GLU A 592 -14.53 -26.93 16.39
CA GLU A 592 -13.47 -26.41 17.28
C GLU A 592 -12.38 -27.46 17.57
N GLU A 593 -12.72 -28.75 17.59
CA GLU A 593 -11.76 -29.83 17.82
C GLU A 593 -10.82 -30.06 16.63
N GLU A 594 -11.34 -29.98 15.41
CA GLU A 594 -10.54 -30.06 14.18
C GLU A 594 -9.62 -28.85 14.06
N LEU A 595 -10.11 -27.64 14.41
CA LEU A 595 -9.30 -26.43 14.45
C LEU A 595 -8.13 -26.54 15.43
N LYS A 596 -8.37 -26.99 16.67
CA LYS A 596 -7.31 -27.19 17.67
C LYS A 596 -6.22 -28.12 17.15
N LYS A 597 -6.60 -29.27 16.57
CA LYS A 597 -5.67 -30.23 15.97
C LYS A 597 -4.87 -29.63 14.81
N ALA A 598 -5.50 -28.85 13.93
CA ALA A 598 -4.82 -28.17 12.82
C ALA A 598 -3.83 -27.10 13.32
N ILE A 599 -4.19 -26.35 14.37
CA ILE A 599 -3.32 -25.37 15.03
C ILE A 599 -2.12 -26.07 15.68
N GLU A 600 -2.34 -27.10 16.50
CA GLU A 600 -1.29 -27.92 17.12
C GLU A 600 -0.34 -28.52 16.06
N ALA A 601 -0.89 -29.06 14.98
CA ALA A 601 -0.10 -29.57 13.85
C ALA A 601 0.75 -28.46 13.21
N SER A 602 0.15 -27.28 12.97
CA SER A 602 0.84 -26.13 12.36
C SER A 602 1.94 -25.54 13.24
N LEU A 603 1.82 -25.57 14.57
CA LEU A 603 2.80 -25.02 15.52
C LEU A 603 3.85 -26.04 15.97
N GLY A 604 3.52 -27.34 15.93
CA GLY A 604 4.42 -28.44 16.28
C GLY A 604 5.07 -29.08 15.03
N PRO A 605 4.59 -30.24 14.57
CA PRO A 605 5.26 -31.03 13.52
C PRO A 605 5.41 -30.32 12.17
N ASN A 606 4.47 -29.43 11.80
CA ASN A 606 4.47 -28.72 10.53
C ASN A 606 4.91 -27.25 10.63
N LYS A 607 5.61 -26.86 11.70
CA LYS A 607 6.06 -25.47 11.93
C LYS A 607 7.01 -24.90 10.85
N ASP A 608 7.69 -25.79 10.14
CA ASP A 608 8.66 -25.49 9.09
C ASP A 608 8.07 -25.75 7.67
N CYS A 609 6.74 -25.83 7.57
CA CYS A 609 5.97 -26.08 6.36
C CYS A 609 4.98 -24.93 6.11
N LEU A 610 4.58 -24.71 4.86
CA LEU A 610 3.37 -23.94 4.57
C LEU A 610 2.17 -24.71 5.11
N CYS A 611 1.34 -24.06 5.92
CA CYS A 611 0.13 -24.66 6.49
C CYS A 611 -1.10 -23.98 5.90
N PHE A 612 -1.89 -24.70 5.10
CA PHE A 612 -3.12 -24.21 4.51
C PHE A 612 -4.32 -24.86 5.20
N ILE A 613 -5.10 -24.06 5.91
CA ILE A 613 -6.22 -24.50 6.74
C ILE A 613 -7.50 -23.92 6.15
N GLU A 614 -8.30 -24.78 5.50
CA GLU A 614 -9.64 -24.46 5.01
C GLU A 614 -10.63 -24.54 6.18
N VAL A 615 -11.02 -23.38 6.69
CA VAL A 615 -11.99 -23.20 7.77
C VAL A 615 -13.39 -23.10 7.17
N ILE A 616 -14.20 -24.13 7.35
CA ILE A 616 -15.56 -24.20 6.82
C ILE A 616 -16.52 -23.72 7.92
N VAL A 617 -17.21 -22.61 7.65
CA VAL A 617 -18.15 -21.96 8.58
C VAL A 617 -19.50 -21.72 7.90
N HIS A 618 -20.51 -21.28 8.66
CA HIS A 618 -21.82 -20.95 8.08
C HIS A 618 -21.73 -19.65 7.26
N LYS A 619 -22.47 -19.57 6.13
CA LYS A 619 -22.46 -18.40 5.23
C LYS A 619 -22.83 -17.07 5.91
N ASP A 620 -23.71 -17.16 6.90
CA ASP A 620 -24.25 -16.03 7.68
C ASP A 620 -23.54 -15.86 9.04
N ASP A 621 -22.47 -16.61 9.32
CA ASP A 621 -21.64 -16.42 10.52
C ASP A 621 -20.58 -15.35 10.24
N THR A 622 -20.92 -14.13 10.62
CA THR A 622 -20.19 -12.90 10.30
C THR A 622 -20.04 -12.01 11.54
N SER A 623 -19.06 -11.11 11.54
CA SER A 623 -18.88 -10.20 12.66
C SER A 623 -20.00 -9.17 12.79
N LYS A 624 -20.38 -8.85 14.04
CA LYS A 624 -21.34 -7.77 14.32
C LYS A 624 -20.87 -6.41 13.79
N GLU A 625 -19.55 -6.23 13.68
CA GLU A 625 -18.91 -5.03 13.16
C GLU A 625 -19.11 -4.93 11.64
N LEU A 626 -19.02 -6.03 10.89
CA LEU A 626 -19.37 -6.04 9.46
C LEU A 626 -20.86 -5.73 9.26
N LEU A 627 -21.78 -6.28 10.06
CA LEU A 627 -23.22 -5.97 9.97
C LEU A 627 -23.51 -4.45 10.10
N GLU A 628 -22.95 -3.81 11.13
CA GLU A 628 -23.15 -2.39 11.40
C GLU A 628 -22.43 -1.49 10.38
N TRP A 629 -21.23 -1.88 9.95
CA TRP A 629 -20.43 -1.13 8.98
C TRP A 629 -21.01 -1.23 7.56
N GLY A 630 -21.41 -2.42 7.12
CA GLY A 630 -21.93 -2.71 5.78
C GLY A 630 -23.22 -1.94 5.52
N SER A 631 -24.16 -1.96 6.47
CA SER A 631 -25.40 -1.18 6.43
C SER A 631 -25.14 0.33 6.27
N ARG A 632 -24.17 0.91 7.01
CA ARG A 632 -23.82 2.33 6.92
C ARG A 632 -23.13 2.71 5.62
N VAL A 633 -22.24 1.86 5.12
CA VAL A 633 -21.59 2.07 3.80
C VAL A 633 -22.60 1.94 2.67
N SER A 634 -23.52 0.98 2.74
CA SER A 634 -24.63 0.81 1.81
C SER A 634 -25.52 2.06 1.76
N ALA A 635 -25.93 2.59 2.92
CA ALA A 635 -26.69 3.84 3.02
C ALA A 635 -25.92 5.06 2.47
N ALA A 636 -24.61 5.13 2.70
CA ALA A 636 -23.78 6.20 2.14
C ALA A 636 -23.68 6.10 0.61
N ASN A 637 -23.50 4.90 0.05
CA ASN A 637 -23.35 4.68 -1.39
C ASN A 637 -24.66 4.87 -2.17
N SER A 638 -25.78 4.45 -1.59
CA SER A 638 -27.12 4.53 -2.20
C SER A 638 -27.84 5.87 -2.00
N ARG A 639 -27.21 6.85 -1.33
CA ARG A 639 -27.81 8.17 -1.06
C ARG A 639 -28.29 8.83 -2.36
N PRO A 640 -29.48 9.45 -2.38
CA PRO A 640 -30.00 10.10 -3.58
C PRO A 640 -29.10 11.26 -4.02
N PRO A 641 -29.09 11.62 -5.32
CA PRO A 641 -28.43 12.83 -5.78
C PRO A 641 -28.97 14.06 -5.03
N ASN A 642 -28.07 14.94 -4.58
CA ASN A 642 -28.47 16.23 -4.05
C ASN A 642 -29.23 17.02 -5.15
N PRO A 643 -30.32 17.73 -4.83
CA PRO A 643 -30.88 18.74 -5.72
C PRO A 643 -29.80 19.74 -6.11
N GLN A 644 -29.69 20.02 -7.41
CA GLN A 644 -28.74 21.01 -7.97
C GLN A 644 -29.29 22.43 -7.88
#